data_AF-A0A3P7FAL2-F1
#
_entry.id   AF-A0A3P7FAL2-F1
#
_cell.length_a   1.000
_cell.length_b   1.000
_cell.length_c   1.000
_cell.angle_alpha   90.00
_cell.angle_beta   90.00
_cell.angle_gamma   90.00
#
_symmetry.space_group_name_H-M   'P 1'
#
loop_
_entity.id
_entity.type
_entity.pdbx_description
1 polymer ?
#
loop_
_entity_poly.entity_id
_entity_poly.type
_entity_poly.pdbx_seq_one_letter_code
_entity_poly.pdbx_strand_id
1 'polypeptide(L)'
;MHFQIAASPVPTVRANSETSAEIVVAGIPQTATTDVDHLIGNLSSITMLRSQSPSGAQVQTPAHFHYHDINIVSFDGLTPHLKLSASLPLFQLNPQLKHVVRPAISHAIKELIGPVTERAIRIAMHVTEHICKKDFALEPDEQKIRRASQHMIRAMTAGMASITCREPLSSTVLGFLKTAFTNSLRCSITPEQQKLIDEAATTIAEDNVELATNFIVKTACEKATPEMDKRLESEFATRKQYRLEGRQYADPVALARAQQMPEKIRLRVGSMTNQQMVVYDEFSSRICGFKPTTAEDMIVDFSVMKSSTPTSMQPVVQQPGMDKEVEQFVTALQLLVHDIDSILSAYGVPNYRASAAVANIRDAISQLASNPREPIQMHNCIQRIVEQVLCAYRNADFQQHQLSPPEIDWNRRLKDVFLQLCRILLTQIPLGDLARRVTRVIVDCRLDYRFNVDAMDLLAKHMLIQMNVYDQNLAMLIDSGSNFEALIFAQRFLKLLTLNNPTHSRQAVSESMPLTMEQLAKAQQFGQNRPTPESFATAAVPLSNEVALIGSRSVTSLPPPSTIADRVHNSLPATLVASMPLSGPVGGSTHLRGDNMEDGAELQSKVEMILREWIQLCYTPQAQKEPQQALAQIVHVMHEQGVISTDEMITRFFRLCTEMCVDVSYRLIKNDVSSHPTTVVRQRCYYTLDAFVKLTCLMIKHSDGSQYQTKINLLKKVLNIITNVLHLDHEVRGTDFHSMPYQRILIIMFNELTAPDPTLDVISWHILEAFGQALFILQPRRVPGFAYAWLDIIGHRNFIGRLLKESAEPMKTAAMYTQLIICHLKFLAPFLRNIQLPKSIAMMYKGTLRVLLVILHDFPELLCEYHIVICDTIPPNCVQLRNLVLSAYPKNMRLPDPFGSNLKVDSLLEMTQEPKMNINMAAIIPPDLRTQLDDYLNTRSSVDFHANLPSLLQVSNIAGSKYNTTVMNAVVIYVGMRAIQAIHEKQQCITMTTIAHTAYMDIFQNLAVSLCTEGRYLLFNAIANQLRYPNSHTHYFSCTLLYLFLEANTEVIQEQITRILFERLVALRPHPWGLLITFIELIKNPSYSFWKHEFVRCAPEIERHCFINIQDDELATTDDRFPNHESDYYFRLFQSVANSCMGSNARHINANAPHASQLPAGSSPQTIQQ
;
A
#
# COMPACT_ATOMS: atom_id res chain seq x y z
N MET A 1 19.41 -8.96 -52.81
CA MET A 1 20.49 -9.67 -53.54
C MET A 1 20.63 -11.06 -52.94
N HIS A 2 20.73 -12.08 -53.80
CA HIS A 2 20.67 -13.55 -53.59
C HIS A 2 21.42 -14.08 -52.34
N PHE A 3 20.98 -15.13 -51.62
CA PHE A 3 20.68 -16.51 -52.05
C PHE A 3 19.72 -17.26 -51.08
N GLN A 4 18.91 -18.18 -51.63
CA GLN A 4 18.05 -19.18 -50.97
C GLN A 4 18.78 -20.52 -50.73
N ILE A 5 18.43 -21.26 -49.66
CA ILE A 5 18.35 -22.75 -49.58
C ILE A 5 17.21 -23.12 -48.57
N ALA A 6 16.02 -23.51 -49.05
CA ALA A 6 15.32 -24.83 -48.94
C ALA A 6 15.11 -25.43 -47.51
N ALA A 7 13.87 -25.52 -46.97
CA ALA A 7 12.85 -26.62 -47.04
C ALA A 7 13.33 -27.94 -46.35
N SER A 8 12.65 -28.70 -45.48
CA SER A 8 11.23 -29.02 -45.14
C SER A 8 11.20 -29.91 -43.84
N PRO A 9 10.05 -30.28 -43.21
CA PRO A 9 9.94 -30.61 -41.76
C PRO A 9 9.31 -31.99 -41.31
N VAL A 10 9.40 -32.27 -39.98
CA VAL A 10 8.64 -33.18 -39.03
C VAL A 10 8.67 -34.72 -39.30
N PRO A 11 8.26 -35.71 -38.43
CA PRO A 11 7.56 -35.67 -37.12
C PRO A 11 7.82 -36.76 -36.03
N THR A 12 7.24 -36.54 -34.83
CA THR A 12 6.65 -37.50 -33.83
C THR A 12 7.45 -38.67 -33.24
N VAL A 13 7.51 -38.73 -31.90
CA VAL A 13 7.51 -39.98 -31.12
C VAL A 13 6.39 -39.93 -30.07
N ARG A 14 5.54 -40.94 -30.08
CA ARG A 14 4.46 -41.23 -29.11
C ARG A 14 4.81 -42.48 -28.30
N ALA A 15 4.20 -42.56 -27.13
CA ALA A 15 4.32 -43.48 -25.99
C ALA A 15 4.23 -45.01 -26.23
N ASN A 16 4.75 -45.76 -25.24
CA ASN A 16 4.18 -46.95 -24.53
C ASN A 16 5.17 -47.32 -23.39
N SER A 17 4.88 -47.32 -22.07
CA SER A 17 3.92 -48.04 -21.20
C SER A 17 4.54 -49.25 -20.48
N GLU A 18 4.07 -49.50 -19.24
CA GLU A 18 4.37 -50.58 -18.27
C GLU A 18 5.45 -50.25 -17.21
N THR A 19 5.11 -50.04 -15.93
CA THR A 19 4.64 -51.09 -15.01
C THR A 19 3.77 -50.54 -13.85
N SER A 20 2.74 -51.32 -13.50
CA SER A 20 1.81 -51.16 -12.38
C SER A 20 2.21 -52.05 -11.18
N ALA A 21 1.49 -51.88 -10.06
CA ALA A 21 1.28 -52.79 -8.91
C ALA A 21 1.98 -52.37 -7.60
N GLU A 22 1.40 -52.47 -6.39
CA GLU A 22 0.07 -52.88 -5.93
C GLU A 22 -0.06 -52.55 -4.43
N ILE A 23 -1.31 -52.45 -3.97
CA ILE A 23 -1.74 -52.45 -2.57
C ILE A 23 -1.81 -53.90 -2.09
N VAL A 24 -1.14 -54.26 -0.99
CA VAL A 24 -1.49 -55.46 -0.19
C VAL A 24 -1.32 -55.18 1.31
N VAL A 25 -2.39 -55.53 2.04
CA VAL A 25 -2.51 -55.61 3.50
C VAL A 25 -2.16 -57.04 3.94
N ALA A 26 -1.31 -57.21 4.97
CA ALA A 26 -1.48 -58.11 6.13
C ALA A 26 -0.14 -58.54 6.78
N GLY A 27 -0.10 -58.51 8.13
CA GLY A 27 0.73 -59.41 8.94
C GLY A 27 1.62 -58.77 10.00
N ILE A 28 1.14 -58.67 11.25
CA ILE A 28 1.94 -58.43 12.46
C ILE A 28 2.47 -59.79 12.98
N PRO A 29 3.64 -59.85 13.63
CA PRO A 29 3.60 -60.30 15.03
C PRO A 29 4.41 -59.43 16.00
N GLN A 30 3.92 -59.48 17.23
CA GLN A 30 4.26 -58.74 18.44
C GLN A 30 5.74 -58.86 18.86
N THR A 31 6.33 -57.78 19.37
CA THR A 31 6.92 -57.65 20.72
C THR A 31 7.61 -56.29 20.90
N ALA A 32 7.62 -55.81 22.15
CA ALA A 32 8.34 -54.66 22.70
C ALA A 32 7.76 -53.24 22.48
N THR A 33 6.94 -52.85 23.47
CA THR A 33 7.02 -51.61 24.27
C THR A 33 8.09 -50.57 23.90
N THR A 34 7.69 -49.30 23.97
CA THR A 34 8.42 -48.01 23.85
C THR A 34 8.26 -47.31 22.49
N ASP A 35 7.99 -45.99 22.55
CA ASP A 35 7.84 -45.02 21.45
C ASP A 35 6.41 -44.66 21.00
N VAL A 36 5.66 -44.04 21.92
CA VAL A 36 4.54 -43.14 21.59
C VAL A 36 5.01 -41.67 21.44
N ASP A 37 6.29 -41.37 21.67
CA ASP A 37 6.82 -39.99 21.63
C ASP A 37 7.34 -39.53 20.25
N HIS A 38 7.44 -40.41 19.24
CA HIS A 38 8.03 -40.05 17.94
C HIS A 38 7.07 -39.54 16.85
N LEU A 39 5.77 -39.42 17.15
CA LEU A 39 4.76 -38.80 16.27
C LEU A 39 4.23 -37.45 16.78
N ILE A 40 4.68 -36.99 17.96
CA ILE A 40 4.27 -35.73 18.60
C ILE A 40 5.34 -34.62 18.45
N GLY A 41 6.56 -34.97 18.00
CA GLY A 41 7.70 -34.05 17.88
C GLY A 41 7.67 -33.04 16.71
N ASN A 42 6.65 -33.06 15.84
CA ASN A 42 6.56 -32.18 14.65
C ASN A 42 5.37 -31.19 14.68
N LEU A 43 4.71 -30.98 15.82
CA LEU A 43 3.51 -30.13 15.95
C LEU A 43 3.60 -29.00 17.00
N SER A 44 4.78 -28.73 17.54
CA SER A 44 5.01 -27.73 18.60
C SER A 44 5.06 -26.26 18.14
N SER A 45 4.90 -25.96 16.84
CA SER A 45 5.07 -24.59 16.31
C SER A 45 3.76 -23.84 16.01
N ILE A 46 2.60 -24.34 16.45
CA ILE A 46 1.31 -23.66 16.20
C ILE A 46 0.82 -23.00 17.49
N THR A 47 1.52 -21.97 17.98
CA THR A 47 0.92 -20.96 18.88
C THR A 47 1.72 -19.65 18.77
N MET A 48 1.67 -18.98 17.61
CA MET A 48 1.93 -17.54 17.40
C MET A 48 1.96 -17.28 15.88
N LEU A 49 0.80 -17.30 15.21
CA LEU A 49 0.68 -16.70 13.88
C LEU A 49 0.34 -15.22 14.03
N ARG A 50 1.36 -14.44 14.38
CA ARG A 50 1.40 -12.99 14.21
C ARG A 50 2.68 -12.59 13.47
N SER A 51 2.99 -13.27 12.38
CA SER A 51 4.02 -12.87 11.41
C SER A 51 4.03 -13.82 10.22
N GLN A 52 3.31 -13.50 9.14
CA GLN A 52 3.62 -14.04 7.80
C GLN A 52 3.45 -12.94 6.74
N SER A 53 4.57 -12.70 6.06
CA SER A 53 4.76 -12.01 4.80
C SER A 53 3.79 -12.48 3.70
N PRO A 54 3.31 -11.60 2.79
CA PRO A 54 2.60 -12.06 1.60
C PRO A 54 3.50 -11.95 0.36
N SER A 55 4.34 -12.97 0.17
CA SER A 55 4.80 -13.35 -1.17
C SER A 55 3.69 -14.20 -1.78
N GLY A 56 2.94 -13.65 -2.74
CA GLY A 56 1.96 -14.41 -3.51
C GLY A 56 0.53 -14.44 -2.94
N ALA A 57 -0.05 -13.29 -2.62
CA ALA A 57 -1.50 -13.23 -2.47
C ALA A 57 -2.14 -13.24 -3.87
N GLN A 58 -2.56 -14.43 -4.32
CA GLN A 58 -3.69 -14.52 -5.25
C GLN A 58 -4.80 -13.62 -4.69
N VAL A 59 -5.35 -12.76 -5.55
CA VAL A 59 -6.51 -11.93 -5.27
C VAL A 59 -7.56 -12.82 -4.61
N GLN A 60 -7.74 -12.70 -3.29
CA GLN A 60 -8.97 -13.18 -2.67
C GLN A 60 -10.06 -12.27 -3.23
N THR A 61 -10.83 -12.81 -4.16
CA THR A 61 -12.15 -12.29 -4.49
C THR A 61 -12.88 -12.03 -3.17
N PRO A 62 -13.52 -10.85 -2.99
CA PRO A 62 -14.24 -10.56 -1.76
C PRO A 62 -15.23 -11.70 -1.52
N ALA A 63 -15.12 -12.37 -0.36
CA ALA A 63 -16.01 -13.47 -0.02
C ALA A 63 -17.46 -13.00 -0.17
N HIS A 64 -18.25 -13.68 -0.99
CA HIS A 64 -19.59 -13.20 -1.36
C HIS A 64 -20.64 -13.59 -0.33
N PHE A 65 -20.39 -14.63 0.47
CA PHE A 65 -21.37 -15.27 1.34
C PHE A 65 -21.02 -15.11 2.82
N HIS A 66 -22.00 -14.84 3.69
CA HIS A 66 -21.85 -15.05 5.13
C HIS A 66 -21.93 -16.54 5.46
N TYR A 67 -21.36 -16.93 6.61
CA TYR A 67 -21.38 -18.32 7.06
C TYR A 67 -22.80 -18.90 7.17
N HIS A 68 -23.78 -18.06 7.54
CA HIS A 68 -25.17 -18.48 7.71
C HIS A 68 -25.97 -18.53 6.41
N ASP A 69 -25.54 -17.82 5.35
CA ASP A 69 -26.28 -17.75 4.07
C ASP A 69 -26.39 -19.10 3.38
N ILE A 70 -25.38 -19.96 3.53
CA ILE A 70 -25.31 -21.25 2.82
C ILE A 70 -25.97 -22.35 3.66
N ASN A 71 -27.10 -22.88 3.22
CA ASN A 71 -27.72 -24.05 3.87
C ASN A 71 -27.06 -25.35 3.38
N ILE A 72 -26.58 -26.19 4.30
CA ILE A 72 -25.91 -27.47 3.98
C ILE A 72 -26.76 -28.71 4.29
N VAL A 73 -27.99 -28.55 4.79
CA VAL A 73 -28.85 -29.69 5.19
C VAL A 73 -29.16 -30.60 3.99
N SER A 74 -29.32 -30.02 2.81
CA SER A 74 -29.35 -30.76 1.55
C SER A 74 -28.61 -29.98 0.45
N PHE A 75 -28.30 -30.66 -0.65
CA PHE A 75 -27.75 -30.02 -1.85
C PHE A 75 -28.69 -28.96 -2.46
N ASP A 76 -29.97 -28.92 -2.07
CA ASP A 76 -30.90 -27.86 -2.52
C ASP A 76 -30.55 -26.50 -1.94
N GLY A 77 -29.77 -26.44 -0.85
CA GLY A 77 -29.25 -25.19 -0.31
C GLY A 77 -28.28 -24.45 -1.24
N LEU A 78 -27.77 -25.10 -2.29
CA LEU A 78 -26.97 -24.43 -3.33
C LEU A 78 -27.83 -23.59 -4.29
N THR A 79 -29.10 -23.96 -4.47
CA THR A 79 -29.98 -23.41 -5.51
C THR A 79 -30.15 -21.89 -5.48
N PRO A 80 -30.37 -21.24 -4.32
CA PRO A 80 -30.62 -19.80 -4.27
C PRO A 80 -29.40 -18.97 -4.71
N HIS A 81 -28.21 -19.58 -4.69
CA HIS A 81 -26.94 -18.89 -4.85
C HIS A 81 -26.23 -19.24 -6.16
N LEU A 82 -26.74 -20.23 -6.90
CA LEU A 82 -26.11 -20.75 -8.11
C LEU A 82 -26.25 -19.74 -9.25
N LYS A 83 -25.13 -19.25 -9.77
CA LYS A 83 -25.10 -18.29 -10.87
C LYS A 83 -25.14 -19.01 -12.22
N LEU A 84 -26.20 -18.76 -12.97
CA LEU A 84 -26.38 -19.22 -14.35
C LEU A 84 -26.44 -17.99 -15.27
N SER A 85 -25.33 -17.67 -15.95
CA SER A 85 -25.31 -16.61 -16.96
C SER A 85 -26.19 -16.99 -18.15
N ALA A 86 -27.41 -16.46 -18.18
CA ALA A 86 -28.37 -16.70 -19.26
C ALA A 86 -27.92 -16.17 -20.63
N SER A 87 -26.91 -15.30 -20.66
CA SER A 87 -26.31 -14.71 -21.87
C SER A 87 -25.36 -15.65 -22.62
N LEU A 88 -25.00 -16.81 -22.05
CA LEU A 88 -24.06 -17.73 -22.69
C LEU A 88 -24.63 -18.23 -24.03
N PRO A 89 -23.86 -18.14 -25.15
CA PRO A 89 -24.36 -18.51 -26.47
C PRO A 89 -24.86 -19.96 -26.55
N LEU A 90 -24.22 -20.87 -25.80
CA LEU A 90 -24.63 -22.27 -25.71
C LEU A 90 -26.06 -22.42 -25.16
N PHE A 91 -26.47 -21.60 -24.17
CA PHE A 91 -27.81 -21.63 -23.61
C PHE A 91 -28.85 -20.94 -24.48
N GLN A 92 -28.45 -19.98 -25.31
CA GLN A 92 -29.34 -19.41 -26.32
C GLN A 92 -29.67 -20.44 -27.41
N LEU A 93 -28.68 -21.22 -27.82
CA LEU A 93 -28.86 -22.31 -28.79
C LEU A 93 -29.60 -23.51 -28.20
N ASN A 94 -29.33 -23.86 -26.93
CA ASN A 94 -29.87 -25.05 -26.27
C ASN A 94 -30.33 -24.74 -24.83
N PRO A 95 -31.55 -24.20 -24.64
CA PRO A 95 -32.05 -23.81 -23.32
C PRO A 95 -32.11 -24.97 -22.31
N GLN A 96 -32.41 -26.18 -22.78
CA GLN A 96 -32.47 -27.40 -21.97
C GLN A 96 -31.16 -27.74 -21.23
N LEU A 97 -30.00 -27.24 -21.69
CA LEU A 97 -28.72 -27.49 -21.01
C LEU A 97 -28.62 -26.82 -19.63
N LYS A 98 -29.49 -25.84 -19.31
CA LYS A 98 -29.52 -25.25 -17.97
C LYS A 98 -29.85 -26.28 -16.88
N HIS A 99 -30.65 -27.30 -17.20
CA HIS A 99 -31.11 -28.29 -16.25
C HIS A 99 -30.01 -29.25 -15.79
N VAL A 100 -28.93 -29.42 -16.58
CA VAL A 100 -27.83 -30.34 -16.25
C VAL A 100 -26.71 -29.71 -15.42
N VAL A 101 -26.67 -28.38 -15.31
CA VAL A 101 -25.65 -27.66 -14.53
C VAL A 101 -25.73 -28.00 -13.04
N ARG A 102 -26.93 -27.93 -12.45
CA ARG A 102 -27.13 -28.16 -11.01
C ARG A 102 -26.79 -29.60 -10.58
N PRO A 103 -27.22 -30.65 -11.31
CA PRO A 103 -26.76 -32.02 -11.07
C PRO A 103 -25.23 -32.17 -11.18
N ALA A 104 -24.60 -31.56 -12.19
CA ALA A 104 -23.15 -31.65 -12.41
C ALA A 104 -22.34 -31.07 -11.25
N ILE A 105 -22.69 -29.86 -10.78
CA ILE A 105 -22.04 -29.23 -9.62
C ILE A 105 -22.29 -30.05 -8.35
N SER A 106 -23.51 -30.55 -8.14
CA SER A 106 -23.83 -31.38 -6.97
C SER A 106 -23.02 -32.67 -6.95
N HIS A 107 -22.79 -33.30 -8.10
CA HIS A 107 -21.94 -34.51 -8.21
C HIS A 107 -20.48 -34.21 -7.90
N ALA A 108 -19.94 -33.11 -8.44
CA ALA A 108 -18.57 -32.69 -8.15
C ALA A 108 -18.34 -32.45 -6.65
N ILE A 109 -19.30 -31.80 -5.97
CA ILE A 109 -19.24 -31.60 -4.51
C ILE A 109 -19.30 -32.94 -3.79
N LYS A 110 -20.21 -33.84 -4.19
CA LYS A 110 -20.41 -35.14 -3.54
C LYS A 110 -19.18 -36.04 -3.60
N GLU A 111 -18.38 -35.94 -4.66
CA GLU A 111 -17.11 -36.67 -4.82
C GLU A 111 -16.02 -36.16 -3.86
N LEU A 112 -15.90 -34.85 -3.67
CA LEU A 112 -14.83 -34.24 -2.89
C LEU A 112 -15.16 -34.02 -1.40
N ILE A 113 -16.45 -33.94 -1.02
CA ILE A 113 -16.85 -33.53 0.33
C ILE A 113 -16.33 -34.48 1.42
N GLY A 114 -16.37 -35.79 1.19
CA GLY A 114 -15.92 -36.80 2.16
C GLY A 114 -14.42 -36.72 2.45
N PRO A 115 -13.55 -36.92 1.43
CA PRO A 115 -12.09 -36.92 1.60
C PRO A 115 -11.56 -35.61 2.18
N VAL A 116 -12.08 -34.47 1.72
CA VAL A 116 -11.66 -33.15 2.21
C VAL A 116 -12.05 -32.97 3.68
N THR A 117 -13.29 -33.31 4.03
CA THR A 117 -13.79 -33.15 5.40
C THR A 117 -12.99 -34.00 6.39
N GLU A 118 -12.77 -35.28 6.09
CA GLU A 118 -12.01 -36.18 6.97
C GLU A 118 -10.55 -35.73 7.15
N ARG A 119 -9.91 -35.21 6.10
CA ARG A 119 -8.53 -34.74 6.21
C ARG A 119 -8.45 -33.44 7.02
N ALA A 120 -9.35 -32.50 6.77
CA ALA A 120 -9.38 -31.21 7.45
C ALA A 120 -9.66 -31.37 8.95
N ILE A 121 -10.66 -32.17 9.33
CA ILE A 121 -11.03 -32.41 10.73
C ILE A 121 -9.88 -33.06 11.49
N ARG A 122 -9.25 -34.09 10.93
CA ARG A 122 -8.16 -34.83 11.59
C ARG A 122 -6.99 -33.93 11.98
N ILE A 123 -6.58 -33.02 11.09
CA ILE A 123 -5.48 -32.09 11.32
C ILE A 123 -5.90 -31.00 12.32
N ALA A 124 -7.05 -30.37 12.10
CA ALA A 124 -7.53 -29.28 12.93
C ALA A 124 -7.83 -29.72 14.37
N MET A 125 -8.28 -30.96 14.56
CA MET A 125 -8.66 -31.51 15.85
C MET A 125 -7.48 -31.69 16.80
N HIS A 126 -6.34 -32.23 16.35
CA HIS A 126 -5.15 -32.35 17.19
C HIS A 126 -4.65 -31.00 17.69
N VAL A 127 -4.57 -30.02 16.79
CA VAL A 127 -4.04 -28.70 17.14
C VAL A 127 -4.97 -27.96 18.09
N THR A 128 -6.27 -27.99 17.82
CA THR A 128 -7.27 -27.35 18.70
C THR A 128 -7.31 -28.01 20.08
N GLU A 129 -7.22 -29.34 20.15
CA GLU A 129 -7.17 -30.08 21.42
C GLU A 129 -5.96 -29.66 22.27
N HIS A 130 -4.76 -29.68 21.70
CA HIS A 130 -3.53 -29.36 22.44
C HIS A 130 -3.50 -27.91 22.93
N ILE A 131 -3.91 -26.96 22.10
CA ILE A 131 -3.91 -25.54 22.46
C ILE A 131 -4.96 -25.25 23.52
N CYS A 132 -6.19 -25.77 23.36
CA CYS A 132 -7.25 -25.55 24.35
C CYS A 132 -6.91 -26.24 25.69
N LYS A 133 -6.40 -27.47 25.69
CA LYS A 133 -5.97 -28.13 26.94
C LYS A 133 -4.88 -27.35 27.65
N LYS A 134 -3.91 -26.80 26.92
CA LYS A 134 -2.81 -26.01 27.47
C LYS A 134 -3.32 -24.68 28.07
N ASP A 135 -4.06 -23.89 27.29
CA ASP A 135 -4.47 -22.54 27.68
C ASP A 135 -5.54 -22.55 28.80
N PHE A 136 -6.39 -23.59 28.83
CA PHE A 136 -7.46 -23.75 29.83
C PHE A 136 -7.13 -24.74 30.95
N ALA A 137 -5.85 -25.13 31.11
CA ALA A 137 -5.42 -26.10 32.11
C ALA A 137 -5.74 -25.66 33.56
N LEU A 138 -5.77 -24.35 33.82
CA LEU A 138 -6.07 -23.77 35.14
C LEU A 138 -7.43 -23.04 35.19
N GLU A 139 -8.30 -23.25 34.19
CA GLU A 139 -9.64 -22.67 34.13
C GLU A 139 -10.69 -23.67 34.63
N PRO A 140 -11.46 -23.33 35.69
CA PRO A 140 -12.46 -24.22 36.26
C PRO A 140 -13.76 -24.31 35.45
N ASP A 141 -14.09 -23.31 34.62
CA ASP A 141 -15.35 -23.29 33.87
C ASP A 141 -15.28 -24.11 32.57
N GLU A 142 -16.03 -25.22 32.54
CA GLU A 142 -16.18 -26.10 31.37
C GLU A 142 -16.79 -25.38 30.14
N GLN A 143 -17.60 -24.34 30.33
CA GLN A 143 -18.27 -23.63 29.25
C GLN A 143 -17.30 -22.76 28.45
N LYS A 144 -16.28 -22.21 29.10
CA LYS A 144 -15.26 -21.38 28.44
C LYS A 144 -14.40 -22.22 27.50
N ILE A 145 -13.87 -23.35 27.97
CA ILE A 145 -13.07 -24.26 27.12
C ILE A 145 -13.92 -24.85 25.99
N ARG A 146 -15.20 -25.18 26.24
CA ARG A 146 -16.11 -25.63 25.19
C ARG A 146 -16.31 -24.55 24.12
N ARG A 147 -16.63 -23.32 24.51
CA ARG A 147 -16.81 -22.21 23.56
C ARG A 147 -15.54 -21.92 22.76
N ALA A 148 -14.39 -21.86 23.43
CA ALA A 148 -13.10 -21.59 22.80
C ALA A 148 -12.70 -22.68 21.79
N SER A 149 -12.85 -23.96 22.18
CA SER A 149 -12.55 -25.09 21.29
C SER A 149 -13.49 -25.15 20.08
N GLN A 150 -14.78 -24.82 20.25
CA GLN A 150 -15.75 -24.77 19.14
C GLN A 150 -15.45 -23.64 18.15
N HIS A 151 -15.11 -22.44 18.62
CA HIS A 151 -14.72 -21.34 17.74
C HIS A 151 -13.43 -21.66 16.98
N MET A 152 -12.42 -22.18 17.67
CA MET A 152 -11.15 -22.52 17.07
C MET A 152 -11.25 -23.68 16.08
N ILE A 153 -11.96 -24.77 16.41
CA ILE A 153 -12.07 -25.93 15.51
C ILE A 153 -12.80 -25.56 14.21
N ARG A 154 -13.84 -24.70 14.27
CA ARG A 154 -14.52 -24.23 13.06
C ARG A 154 -13.60 -23.43 12.17
N ALA A 155 -12.90 -22.43 12.71
CA ALA A 155 -12.00 -21.58 11.94
C ALA A 155 -10.85 -22.39 11.32
N MET A 156 -10.27 -23.30 12.10
CA MET A 156 -9.13 -24.11 11.68
C MET A 156 -9.54 -25.16 10.63
N THR A 157 -10.68 -25.82 10.83
CA THR A 157 -11.26 -26.73 9.82
C THR A 157 -11.58 -25.97 8.54
N ALA A 158 -12.09 -24.74 8.64
CA ALA A 158 -12.42 -23.93 7.46
C ALA A 158 -11.20 -23.59 6.62
N GLY A 159 -10.12 -23.13 7.26
CA GLY A 159 -8.86 -22.84 6.58
C GLY A 159 -8.29 -24.07 5.86
N MET A 160 -8.27 -25.22 6.55
CA MET A 160 -7.77 -26.47 5.97
C MET A 160 -8.64 -26.97 4.82
N ALA A 161 -9.97 -26.96 4.97
CA ALA A 161 -10.89 -27.40 3.93
C ALA A 161 -10.83 -26.50 2.69
N SER A 162 -10.76 -25.18 2.88
CA SER A 162 -10.71 -24.20 1.79
C SER A 162 -9.46 -24.36 0.91
N ILE A 163 -8.28 -24.48 1.53
CA ILE A 163 -7.02 -24.71 0.83
C ILE A 163 -7.02 -26.06 0.11
N THR A 164 -7.55 -27.10 0.75
CA THR A 164 -7.48 -28.47 0.21
C THR A 164 -8.44 -28.68 -0.96
N CYS A 165 -9.62 -28.04 -0.98
CA CYS A 165 -10.65 -28.35 -1.98
C CYS A 165 -10.71 -27.40 -3.18
N ARG A 166 -10.26 -26.14 -3.09
CA ARG A 166 -10.55 -25.13 -4.11
C ARG A 166 -10.07 -25.51 -5.51
N GLU A 167 -8.81 -25.95 -5.63
CA GLU A 167 -8.19 -26.32 -6.91
C GLU A 167 -8.75 -27.64 -7.47
N PRO A 168 -8.81 -28.73 -6.68
CA PRO A 168 -9.46 -29.97 -7.12
C PRO A 168 -10.90 -29.74 -7.55
N LEU A 169 -11.70 -29.00 -6.77
CA LEU A 169 -13.11 -28.76 -7.05
C LEU A 169 -13.32 -27.99 -8.35
N SER A 170 -12.47 -27.01 -8.65
CA SER A 170 -12.51 -26.30 -9.94
C SER A 170 -12.37 -27.28 -11.11
N SER A 171 -11.38 -28.16 -11.06
CA SER A 171 -11.15 -29.16 -12.11
C SER A 171 -12.28 -30.19 -12.20
N THR A 172 -12.82 -30.66 -11.08
CA THR A 172 -13.91 -31.63 -11.03
C THR A 172 -15.21 -31.04 -11.55
N VAL A 173 -15.57 -29.82 -11.15
CA VAL A 173 -16.76 -29.10 -11.65
C VAL A 173 -16.67 -28.89 -13.16
N LEU A 174 -15.51 -28.45 -13.67
CA LEU A 174 -15.29 -28.29 -15.10
C LEU A 174 -15.46 -29.61 -15.86
N GLY A 175 -14.88 -30.70 -15.33
CA GLY A 175 -15.00 -32.04 -15.90
C GLY A 175 -16.46 -32.50 -16.01
N PHE A 176 -17.22 -32.46 -14.91
CA PHE A 176 -18.63 -32.86 -14.92
C PHE A 176 -19.50 -31.98 -15.81
N LEU A 177 -19.26 -30.66 -15.87
CA LEU A 177 -19.99 -29.76 -16.74
C LEU A 177 -19.78 -30.12 -18.21
N LYS A 178 -18.52 -30.32 -18.63
CA LYS A 178 -18.20 -30.74 -20.01
C LYS A 178 -18.89 -32.05 -20.34
N THR A 179 -18.73 -33.08 -19.49
CA THR A 179 -19.38 -34.39 -19.70
C THR A 179 -20.90 -34.27 -19.77
N ALA A 180 -21.52 -33.46 -18.92
CA ALA A 180 -22.96 -33.26 -18.90
C ALA A 180 -23.48 -32.57 -20.16
N PHE A 181 -22.76 -31.55 -20.66
CA PHE A 181 -23.12 -30.87 -21.90
C PHE A 181 -22.93 -31.77 -23.13
N THR A 182 -21.80 -32.47 -23.22
CA THR A 182 -21.52 -33.44 -24.30
C THR A 182 -22.57 -34.55 -24.36
N ASN A 183 -22.91 -35.15 -23.21
CA ASN A 183 -23.91 -36.23 -23.16
C ASN A 183 -25.33 -35.76 -23.51
N SER A 184 -25.66 -34.50 -23.20
CA SER A 184 -26.99 -33.94 -23.48
C SER A 184 -27.19 -33.61 -24.96
N LEU A 185 -26.11 -33.29 -25.69
CA LEU A 185 -26.19 -32.88 -27.09
C LEU A 185 -26.32 -34.03 -28.09
N ARG A 186 -26.05 -35.30 -27.68
CA ARG A 186 -26.33 -36.60 -28.36
C ARG A 186 -25.97 -36.79 -29.85
N CYS A 187 -25.63 -35.76 -30.61
CA CYS A 187 -25.28 -35.79 -32.03
C CYS A 187 -23.86 -35.26 -32.26
N SER A 188 -23.23 -35.65 -33.37
CA SER A 188 -21.82 -35.34 -33.68
C SER A 188 -21.48 -33.87 -33.44
N ILE A 189 -20.72 -33.62 -32.37
CA ILE A 189 -20.38 -32.28 -31.93
C ILE A 189 -19.43 -31.67 -32.96
N THR A 190 -19.84 -30.55 -33.57
CA THR A 190 -18.96 -29.81 -34.47
C THR A 190 -17.84 -29.14 -33.65
N PRO A 191 -16.65 -28.89 -34.26
CA PRO A 191 -15.56 -28.22 -33.55
C PRO A 191 -15.95 -26.84 -32.98
N GLU A 192 -16.88 -26.12 -33.63
CA GLU A 192 -17.46 -24.89 -33.07
C GLU A 192 -18.32 -25.14 -31.82
N GLN A 193 -19.19 -26.16 -31.84
CA GLN A 193 -19.99 -26.52 -30.65
C GLN A 193 -19.11 -26.97 -29.49
N GLN A 194 -18.01 -27.70 -29.75
CA GLN A 194 -17.07 -28.09 -28.71
C GLN A 194 -16.43 -26.86 -28.04
N LYS A 195 -16.10 -25.83 -28.84
CA LYS A 195 -15.55 -24.57 -28.32
C LYS A 195 -16.56 -23.82 -27.44
N LEU A 196 -17.84 -23.80 -27.85
CA LEU A 196 -18.93 -23.22 -27.06
C LEU A 196 -19.18 -23.98 -25.75
N ILE A 197 -19.07 -25.31 -25.75
CA ILE A 197 -19.14 -26.14 -24.54
C ILE A 197 -18.01 -25.80 -23.59
N ASP A 198 -16.77 -25.69 -24.11
CA ASP A 198 -15.60 -25.40 -23.30
C ASP A 198 -15.66 -24.01 -22.67
N GLU A 199 -16.06 -22.98 -23.42
CA GLU A 199 -16.28 -21.62 -22.88
C GLU A 199 -17.38 -21.62 -21.81
N ALA A 200 -18.55 -22.19 -22.11
CA ALA A 200 -19.67 -22.20 -21.16
C ALA A 200 -19.34 -22.96 -19.87
N ALA A 201 -18.70 -24.13 -19.97
CA ALA A 201 -18.28 -24.90 -18.81
C ALA A 201 -17.25 -24.12 -17.95
N THR A 202 -16.31 -23.42 -18.59
CA THR A 202 -15.30 -22.61 -17.89
C THR A 202 -15.93 -21.44 -17.14
N THR A 203 -16.79 -20.67 -17.82
CA THR A 203 -17.48 -19.53 -17.18
C THR A 203 -18.36 -19.98 -16.02
N ILE A 204 -19.14 -21.04 -16.18
CA ILE A 204 -20.02 -21.56 -15.12
C ILE A 204 -19.20 -22.11 -13.94
N ALA A 205 -18.08 -22.78 -14.20
CA ALA A 205 -17.19 -23.26 -13.15
C ALA A 205 -16.61 -22.09 -12.36
N GLU A 206 -16.06 -21.07 -13.02
CA GLU A 206 -15.49 -19.87 -12.37
C GLU A 206 -16.54 -19.12 -11.53
N ASP A 207 -17.76 -18.95 -12.05
CA ASP A 207 -18.85 -18.25 -11.36
C ASP A 207 -19.33 -18.97 -10.09
N ASN A 208 -19.16 -20.30 -10.00
CA ASN A 208 -19.77 -21.13 -8.95
C ASN A 208 -18.75 -21.87 -8.05
N VAL A 209 -17.44 -21.85 -8.36
CA VAL A 209 -16.44 -22.59 -7.57
C VAL A 209 -16.35 -22.08 -6.13
N GLU A 210 -16.55 -20.78 -5.90
CA GLU A 210 -16.56 -20.18 -4.56
C GLU A 210 -17.73 -20.73 -3.73
N LEU A 211 -18.94 -20.76 -4.30
CA LEU A 211 -20.13 -21.30 -3.65
C LEU A 211 -19.95 -22.78 -3.30
N ALA A 212 -19.45 -23.58 -4.25
CA ALA A 212 -19.22 -25.00 -4.05
C ALA A 212 -18.14 -25.26 -2.98
N THR A 213 -17.07 -24.44 -2.97
CA THR A 213 -16.02 -24.48 -1.93
C THR A 213 -16.61 -24.16 -0.57
N ASN A 214 -17.39 -23.09 -0.45
CA ASN A 214 -17.99 -22.68 0.81
C ASN A 214 -19.00 -23.70 1.34
N PHE A 215 -19.72 -24.42 0.47
CA PHE A 215 -20.61 -25.53 0.87
C PHE A 215 -19.83 -26.68 1.52
N ILE A 216 -18.70 -27.10 0.92
CA ILE A 216 -17.82 -28.14 1.48
C ILE A 216 -17.22 -27.66 2.81
N VAL A 217 -16.70 -26.43 2.84
CA VAL A 217 -16.07 -25.83 4.02
C VAL A 217 -17.06 -25.78 5.19
N LYS A 218 -18.28 -25.28 4.97
CA LYS A 218 -19.31 -25.22 6.03
C LYS A 218 -19.69 -26.63 6.52
N THR A 219 -19.85 -27.59 5.60
CA THR A 219 -20.14 -28.98 5.97
C THR A 219 -19.04 -29.57 6.84
N ALA A 220 -17.77 -29.30 6.53
CA ALA A 220 -16.66 -29.76 7.34
C ALA A 220 -16.68 -29.15 8.75
N CYS A 221 -16.93 -27.85 8.88
CA CYS A 221 -17.00 -27.15 10.17
C CYS A 221 -18.16 -27.63 11.07
N GLU A 222 -19.34 -27.83 10.50
CA GLU A 222 -20.53 -28.33 11.22
C GLU A 222 -20.31 -29.76 11.71
N LYS A 223 -19.56 -30.58 10.96
CA LYS A 223 -19.18 -31.93 11.35
C LYS A 223 -18.04 -31.97 12.38
N ALA A 224 -17.13 -30.99 12.34
CA ALA A 224 -15.99 -30.89 13.26
C ALA A 224 -16.39 -30.49 14.69
N THR A 225 -17.43 -29.66 14.83
CA THR A 225 -17.88 -29.14 16.13
C THR A 225 -18.28 -30.27 17.11
N PRO A 226 -19.18 -31.22 16.76
CA PRO A 226 -19.53 -32.32 17.65
C PRO A 226 -18.38 -33.34 17.85
N GLU A 227 -17.51 -33.54 16.86
CA GLU A 227 -16.29 -34.36 17.01
C GLU A 227 -15.36 -33.78 18.08
N MET A 228 -15.15 -32.47 18.09
CA MET A 228 -14.35 -31.78 19.11
C MET A 228 -14.96 -31.90 20.51
N ASP A 229 -16.27 -31.68 20.64
CA ASP A 229 -16.97 -31.83 21.92
C ASP A 229 -16.78 -33.25 22.48
N LYS A 230 -16.90 -34.28 21.62
CA LYS A 230 -16.70 -35.68 22.00
C LYS A 230 -15.25 -35.98 22.39
N ARG A 231 -14.28 -35.33 21.72
CA ARG A 231 -12.84 -35.49 22.01
C ARG A 231 -12.43 -34.85 23.34
N LEU A 232 -13.13 -33.80 23.76
CA LEU A 232 -12.90 -33.07 25.02
C LEU A 232 -13.87 -33.46 26.14
N GLU A 233 -14.72 -34.47 25.95
CA GLU A 233 -15.72 -34.90 26.94
C GLU A 233 -15.10 -35.18 28.33
N SER A 234 -13.92 -35.81 28.38
CA SER A 234 -13.20 -36.08 29.64
C SER A 234 -12.77 -34.80 30.37
N GLU A 235 -12.40 -33.76 29.63
CA GLU A 235 -12.02 -32.45 30.18
C GLU A 235 -13.22 -31.71 30.77
N PHE A 236 -14.38 -31.81 30.10
CA PHE A 236 -15.63 -31.23 30.59
C PHE A 236 -16.13 -31.97 31.84
N ALA A 237 -16.11 -33.32 31.81
CA ALA A 237 -16.56 -34.15 32.92
C ALA A 237 -15.72 -33.91 34.18
N THR A 238 -14.39 -33.81 34.04
CA THR A 238 -13.49 -33.57 35.18
C THR A 238 -13.77 -32.22 35.83
N ARG A 239 -13.90 -31.14 35.04
CA ARG A 239 -14.26 -29.81 35.56
C ARG A 239 -15.62 -29.79 36.24
N LYS A 240 -16.61 -30.46 35.64
CA LYS A 240 -17.96 -30.59 36.19
C LYS A 240 -17.97 -31.35 37.52
N GLN A 241 -17.18 -32.39 37.66
CA GLN A 241 -17.06 -33.16 38.89
C GLN A 241 -16.45 -32.34 40.03
N TYR A 242 -15.33 -31.62 39.77
CA TYR A 242 -14.74 -30.72 40.77
C TYR A 242 -15.74 -29.65 41.24
N ARG A 243 -16.50 -29.07 40.29
CA ARG A 243 -17.54 -28.08 40.59
C ARG A 243 -18.66 -28.67 41.45
N LEU A 244 -19.08 -29.91 41.21
CA LEU A 244 -20.06 -30.62 42.03
C LEU A 244 -19.54 -30.91 43.45
N GLU A 245 -18.24 -31.14 43.60
CA GLU A 245 -17.56 -31.32 44.88
C GLU A 245 -17.24 -30.00 45.61
N GLY A 246 -17.64 -28.84 45.06
CA GLY A 246 -17.36 -27.52 45.62
C GLY A 246 -15.88 -27.10 45.51
N ARG A 247 -15.09 -27.79 44.69
CA ARG A 247 -13.66 -27.53 44.46
C ARG A 247 -13.45 -26.87 43.09
N GLN A 248 -12.39 -26.08 42.97
CA GLN A 248 -11.98 -25.54 41.68
C GLN A 248 -11.03 -26.50 40.99
N TYR A 249 -11.30 -26.82 39.73
CA TYR A 249 -10.38 -27.60 38.90
C TYR A 249 -9.15 -26.75 38.55
N ALA A 250 -7.98 -27.33 38.77
CA ALA A 250 -6.70 -26.82 38.30
C ALA A 250 -5.79 -28.01 38.03
N ASP A 251 -5.29 -28.13 36.79
CA ASP A 251 -4.36 -29.21 36.45
C ASP A 251 -3.06 -29.07 37.28
N PRO A 252 -2.69 -30.09 38.09
CA PRO A 252 -1.56 -30.00 38.98
C PRO A 252 -0.20 -29.95 38.25
N VAL A 253 -0.10 -30.56 37.07
CA VAL A 253 1.12 -30.54 36.24
C VAL A 253 1.28 -29.17 35.59
N ALA A 254 0.19 -28.61 35.06
CA ALA A 254 0.19 -27.26 34.50
C ALA A 254 0.47 -26.20 35.57
N LEU A 255 -0.05 -26.38 36.79
CA LEU A 255 0.21 -25.49 37.90
C LEU A 255 1.69 -25.46 38.28
N ALA A 256 2.32 -26.63 38.37
CA ALA A 256 3.76 -26.75 38.63
C ALA A 256 4.61 -26.09 37.53
N ARG A 257 4.25 -26.28 36.26
CA ARG A 257 4.94 -25.61 35.13
C ARG A 257 4.73 -24.10 35.14
N ALA A 258 3.53 -23.61 35.45
CA ALA A 258 3.23 -22.19 35.49
C ALA A 258 4.10 -21.43 36.51
N GLN A 259 4.43 -22.05 37.65
CA GLN A 259 5.32 -21.46 38.65
C GLN A 259 6.75 -21.22 38.11
N GLN A 260 7.21 -22.02 37.15
CA GLN A 260 8.52 -21.88 36.52
C GLN A 260 8.52 -20.87 35.35
N MET A 261 7.34 -20.44 34.88
CA MET A 261 7.23 -19.53 33.74
C MET A 261 7.37 -18.05 34.14
N PRO A 262 8.00 -17.20 33.30
CA PRO A 262 8.00 -15.75 33.45
C PRO A 262 6.59 -15.17 33.56
N GLU A 263 6.41 -14.11 34.35
CA GLU A 263 5.09 -13.54 34.68
C GLU A 263 4.23 -13.21 33.46
N LYS A 264 4.85 -12.80 32.35
CA LYS A 264 4.16 -12.40 31.10
C LYS A 264 3.46 -13.56 30.37
N ILE A 265 3.91 -14.81 30.58
CA ILE A 265 3.34 -16.00 29.93
C ILE A 265 2.77 -17.02 30.94
N ARG A 266 2.84 -16.70 32.24
CA ARG A 266 2.36 -17.55 33.32
C ARG A 266 0.84 -17.65 33.31
N LEU A 267 0.32 -18.86 33.25
CA LEU A 267 -1.10 -19.15 33.48
C LEU A 267 -1.44 -18.93 34.96
N ARG A 268 -2.47 -18.12 35.25
CA ARG A 268 -2.95 -17.85 36.61
C ARG A 268 -4.17 -18.73 36.91
N VAL A 269 -4.25 -19.22 38.14
CA VAL A 269 -5.38 -20.03 38.62
C VAL A 269 -6.65 -19.19 38.68
N GLY A 270 -7.73 -19.68 38.07
CA GLY A 270 -9.08 -19.22 38.38
C GLY A 270 -9.67 -18.12 37.50
N SER A 271 -8.97 -17.59 36.50
CA SER A 271 -9.62 -16.72 35.52
C SER A 271 -8.76 -16.46 34.30
N MET A 272 -9.05 -17.18 33.22
CA MET A 272 -8.67 -16.72 31.90
C MET A 272 -9.28 -15.33 31.70
N THR A 273 -8.45 -14.34 31.39
CA THR A 273 -8.88 -12.94 31.29
C THR A 273 -9.83 -12.76 30.10
N ASN A 274 -10.77 -11.82 30.18
CA ASN A 274 -11.64 -11.49 29.03
C ASN A 274 -10.82 -11.15 27.78
N GLN A 275 -9.65 -10.53 27.92
CA GLN A 275 -8.74 -10.29 26.79
C GLN A 275 -8.23 -11.57 26.13
N GLN A 276 -7.93 -12.63 26.90
CA GLN A 276 -7.55 -13.92 26.34
C GLN A 276 -8.74 -14.61 25.65
N MET A 277 -9.95 -14.48 26.20
CA MET A 277 -11.15 -15.06 25.57
C MET A 277 -11.49 -14.39 24.23
N VAL A 278 -11.25 -13.07 24.12
CA VAL A 278 -11.46 -12.33 22.86
C VAL A 278 -10.64 -12.90 21.70
N VAL A 279 -9.45 -13.46 21.96
CA VAL A 279 -8.64 -14.14 20.93
C VAL A 279 -9.37 -15.35 20.36
N TYR A 280 -10.07 -16.11 21.22
CA TYR A 280 -10.88 -17.25 20.80
C TYR A 280 -12.18 -16.83 20.12
N ASP A 281 -12.81 -15.74 20.58
CA ASP A 281 -14.00 -15.17 19.93
C ASP A 281 -13.68 -14.64 18.51
N GLU A 282 -12.46 -14.14 18.27
CA GLU A 282 -12.04 -13.72 16.92
C GLU A 282 -12.08 -14.87 15.91
N PHE A 283 -11.85 -16.13 16.32
CA PHE A 283 -11.98 -17.29 15.42
C PHE A 283 -13.41 -17.48 14.90
N SER A 284 -14.44 -17.12 15.67
CA SER A 284 -15.83 -17.16 15.19
C SER A 284 -16.13 -16.00 14.24
N SER A 285 -15.51 -14.84 14.45
CA SER A 285 -15.73 -13.64 13.64
C SER A 285 -15.17 -13.73 12.22
N ARG A 286 -14.15 -14.58 11.99
CA ARG A 286 -13.43 -14.67 10.70
C ARG A 286 -13.22 -16.12 10.29
N ILE A 287 -14.27 -16.71 9.73
CA ILE A 287 -14.19 -18.03 9.12
C ILE A 287 -13.68 -17.90 7.68
N CYS A 288 -12.62 -18.64 7.34
CA CYS A 288 -12.01 -18.62 6.02
C CYS A 288 -13.05 -18.94 4.93
N GLY A 289 -13.10 -18.13 3.86
CA GLY A 289 -14.05 -18.27 2.75
C GLY A 289 -15.36 -17.51 2.92
N PHE A 290 -15.62 -16.93 4.10
CA PHE A 290 -16.86 -16.20 4.41
C PHE A 290 -16.59 -14.74 4.77
N LYS A 291 -17.63 -13.91 4.66
CA LYS A 291 -17.60 -12.53 5.18
C LYS A 291 -17.43 -12.52 6.70
N PRO A 292 -16.70 -11.53 7.26
CA PRO A 292 -16.58 -11.38 8.71
C PRO A 292 -17.95 -11.21 9.36
N THR A 293 -18.21 -12.00 10.39
CA THR A 293 -19.44 -11.95 11.19
C THR A 293 -19.27 -10.88 12.27
N THR A 294 -20.17 -9.91 12.33
CA THR A 294 -20.05 -8.81 13.31
C THR A 294 -20.45 -9.27 14.70
N ALA A 295 -20.08 -8.51 15.74
CA ALA A 295 -20.38 -8.86 17.14
C ALA A 295 -21.88 -9.04 17.44
N GLU A 296 -22.77 -8.50 16.61
CA GLU A 296 -24.23 -8.71 16.73
C GLU A 296 -24.67 -10.09 16.21
N ASP A 297 -23.97 -10.64 15.21
CA ASP A 297 -24.23 -11.99 14.69
C ASP A 297 -23.77 -13.07 15.67
N MET A 298 -22.74 -12.80 16.49
CA MET A 298 -22.29 -13.72 17.55
C MET A 298 -23.33 -13.91 18.67
N ILE A 299 -24.21 -12.92 18.89
CA ILE A 299 -25.29 -13.04 19.88
C ILE A 299 -26.34 -14.07 19.41
N VAL A 300 -26.50 -14.20 18.09
CA VAL A 300 -27.39 -15.20 17.48
C VAL A 300 -26.82 -16.61 17.68
N ASP A 301 -25.49 -16.77 17.64
CA ASP A 301 -24.78 -18.04 17.87
C ASP A 301 -25.10 -18.64 19.26
N PHE A 302 -25.31 -17.81 20.30
CA PHE A 302 -25.71 -18.29 21.64
C PHE A 302 -27.20 -18.71 21.73
N SER A 303 -28.04 -18.21 20.81
CA SER A 303 -29.47 -18.52 20.75
C SER A 303 -29.81 -19.69 19.84
N VAL A 304 -29.09 -19.87 18.73
CA VAL A 304 -29.29 -20.94 17.75
C VAL A 304 -28.70 -22.28 18.23
N MET A 305 -27.62 -22.26 19.02
CA MET A 305 -27.02 -23.48 19.57
C MET A 305 -27.91 -24.21 20.60
N LYS A 306 -28.96 -23.56 21.11
CA LYS A 306 -30.03 -24.22 21.89
C LYS A 306 -31.07 -24.95 21.03
N SER A 307 -31.07 -24.75 19.71
CA SER A 307 -32.11 -25.28 18.81
C SER A 307 -31.69 -26.48 17.96
N SER A 308 -30.41 -26.85 17.95
CA SER A 308 -29.88 -27.92 17.08
C SER A 308 -29.58 -29.25 17.79
N THR A 309 -30.01 -29.44 19.05
CA THR A 309 -30.05 -30.77 19.69
C THR A 309 -31.47 -31.33 19.67
N PRO A 310 -31.73 -32.48 19.01
CA PRO A 310 -33.04 -33.12 19.01
C PRO A 310 -33.24 -33.84 20.34
N THR A 311 -33.52 -33.12 21.42
CA THR A 311 -33.92 -33.74 22.68
C THR A 311 -34.92 -32.89 23.46
N SER A 312 -36.11 -33.49 23.65
CA SER A 312 -37.21 -33.13 24.55
C SER A 312 -38.02 -31.86 24.26
N MET A 313 -39.26 -32.12 23.84
CA MET A 313 -40.40 -31.21 23.85
C MET A 313 -40.61 -30.60 25.24
N GLN A 314 -40.55 -29.28 25.36
CA GLN A 314 -41.33 -28.54 26.35
C GLN A 314 -41.98 -27.33 25.67
N PRO A 315 -43.27 -27.06 25.94
CA PRO A 315 -44.01 -25.99 25.30
C PRO A 315 -43.58 -24.66 25.90
N VAL A 316 -43.00 -23.77 25.09
CA VAL A 316 -42.76 -22.39 25.50
C VAL A 316 -44.10 -21.68 25.61
N VAL A 317 -44.40 -21.26 26.84
CA VAL A 317 -45.54 -20.42 27.19
C VAL A 317 -45.51 -19.14 26.35
N GLN A 318 -46.51 -18.98 25.48
CA GLN A 318 -46.80 -17.75 24.76
C GLN A 318 -47.11 -16.62 25.75
N GLN A 319 -46.32 -15.54 25.71
CA GLN A 319 -46.75 -14.26 26.28
C GLN A 319 -47.65 -13.55 25.25
N PRO A 320 -48.93 -13.27 25.56
CA PRO A 320 -49.82 -12.63 24.62
C PRO A 320 -49.53 -11.12 24.56
N GLY A 321 -48.98 -10.65 23.43
CA GLY A 321 -48.76 -9.22 23.17
C GLY A 321 -47.76 -8.92 22.04
N MET A 322 -46.68 -9.69 21.91
CA MET A 322 -45.60 -9.40 20.96
C MET A 322 -45.90 -9.73 19.49
N ASP A 323 -46.86 -10.61 19.18
CA ASP A 323 -47.15 -10.98 17.79
C ASP A 323 -47.77 -9.82 16.99
N LYS A 324 -48.60 -8.97 17.63
CA LYS A 324 -49.22 -7.81 16.96
C LYS A 324 -48.23 -6.72 16.56
N GLU A 325 -47.21 -6.46 17.39
CA GLU A 325 -46.20 -5.44 17.09
C GLU A 325 -45.30 -5.87 15.92
N VAL A 326 -44.95 -7.17 15.87
CA VAL A 326 -44.17 -7.74 14.76
C VAL A 326 -45.00 -7.74 13.47
N GLU A 327 -46.30 -8.08 13.55
CA GLU A 327 -47.20 -8.06 12.40
C GLU A 327 -47.40 -6.64 11.85
N GLN A 328 -47.54 -5.63 12.72
CA GLN A 328 -47.58 -4.21 12.33
C GLN A 328 -46.28 -3.75 11.66
N PHE A 329 -45.13 -4.16 12.20
CA PHE A 329 -43.83 -3.86 11.61
C PHE A 329 -43.65 -4.47 10.22
N VAL A 330 -43.99 -5.75 10.06
CA VAL A 330 -43.96 -6.43 8.75
C VAL A 330 -44.91 -5.77 7.76
N THR A 331 -46.12 -5.40 8.21
CA THR A 331 -47.10 -4.70 7.37
C THR A 331 -46.55 -3.36 6.89
N ALA A 332 -45.90 -2.58 7.76
CA ALA A 332 -45.27 -1.31 7.39
C ALA A 332 -44.14 -1.50 6.36
N LEU A 333 -43.30 -2.54 6.51
CA LEU A 333 -42.26 -2.87 5.54
C LEU A 333 -42.85 -3.29 4.18
N GLN A 334 -43.90 -4.12 4.18
CA GLN A 334 -44.57 -4.58 2.96
C GLN A 334 -45.25 -3.44 2.21
N LEU A 335 -45.87 -2.49 2.93
CA LEU A 335 -46.43 -1.27 2.32
C LEU A 335 -45.33 -0.45 1.63
N LEU A 336 -44.17 -0.29 2.26
CA LEU A 336 -43.05 0.42 1.64
C LEU A 336 -42.50 -0.32 0.41
N VAL A 337 -42.45 -1.65 0.41
CA VAL A 337 -42.08 -2.45 -0.78
C VAL A 337 -43.08 -2.20 -1.91
N HIS A 338 -44.38 -2.17 -1.61
CA HIS A 338 -45.42 -1.91 -2.61
C HIS A 338 -45.29 -0.50 -3.21
N ASP A 339 -45.03 0.51 -2.38
CA ASP A 339 -44.80 1.89 -2.83
C ASP A 339 -43.58 1.97 -3.76
N ILE A 340 -42.47 1.28 -3.41
CA ILE A 340 -41.26 1.25 -4.24
C ILE A 340 -41.51 0.49 -5.56
N ASP A 341 -42.20 -0.65 -5.53
CA ASP A 341 -42.54 -1.42 -6.72
C ASP A 341 -43.44 -0.60 -7.67
N SER A 342 -44.38 0.19 -7.13
CA SER A 342 -45.20 1.12 -7.93
C SER A 342 -44.36 2.23 -8.56
N ILE A 343 -43.36 2.76 -7.86
CA ILE A 343 -42.44 3.78 -8.40
C ILE A 343 -41.58 3.17 -9.52
N LEU A 344 -41.00 1.99 -9.30
CA LEU A 344 -40.15 1.32 -10.29
C LEU A 344 -40.95 0.89 -11.54
N SER A 345 -42.20 0.46 -11.35
CA SER A 345 -43.08 0.09 -12.48
C SER A 345 -43.56 1.29 -13.28
N ALA A 346 -43.77 2.46 -12.67
CA ALA A 346 -44.26 3.65 -13.35
C ALA A 346 -43.19 4.34 -14.22
N TYR A 347 -41.93 4.30 -13.81
CA TYR A 347 -40.83 5.04 -14.46
C TYR A 347 -39.77 4.14 -15.11
N GLY A 348 -39.87 2.81 -14.95
CA GLY A 348 -38.80 1.86 -15.29
C GLY A 348 -37.61 1.97 -14.34
N VAL A 349 -36.56 1.20 -14.57
CA VAL A 349 -35.26 1.35 -13.89
C VAL A 349 -34.28 2.02 -14.86
N PRO A 350 -34.21 3.37 -14.90
CA PRO A 350 -33.24 4.06 -15.74
C PRO A 350 -31.80 3.82 -15.23
N ASN A 351 -30.78 4.02 -16.06
CA ASN A 351 -29.36 3.82 -15.67
C ASN A 351 -28.81 4.94 -14.75
N TYR A 352 -29.59 5.41 -13.77
CA TYR A 352 -29.13 6.37 -12.75
C TYR A 352 -28.77 5.65 -11.45
N ARG A 353 -27.68 6.07 -10.81
CA ARG A 353 -27.20 5.47 -9.55
C ARG A 353 -28.26 5.47 -8.45
N ALA A 354 -29.03 6.56 -8.32
CA ALA A 354 -30.09 6.67 -7.33
C ALA A 354 -31.24 5.68 -7.55
N SER A 355 -31.61 5.38 -8.80
CA SER A 355 -32.65 4.40 -9.10
C SER A 355 -32.20 2.96 -8.81
N ALA A 356 -30.93 2.62 -9.12
CA ALA A 356 -30.34 1.34 -8.76
C ALA A 356 -30.24 1.17 -7.23
N ALA A 357 -29.91 2.25 -6.52
CA ALA A 357 -29.92 2.28 -5.06
C ALA A 357 -31.31 2.01 -4.47
N VAL A 358 -32.37 2.62 -5.03
CA VAL A 358 -33.76 2.35 -4.60
C VAL A 358 -34.14 0.88 -4.81
N ALA A 359 -33.78 0.28 -5.96
CA ALA A 359 -34.03 -1.13 -6.21
C ALA A 359 -33.29 -2.05 -5.22
N ASN A 360 -32.01 -1.75 -4.94
CA ASN A 360 -31.22 -2.50 -3.96
C ASN A 360 -31.79 -2.37 -2.52
N ILE A 361 -32.33 -1.21 -2.17
CA ILE A 361 -33.00 -0.99 -0.87
C ILE A 361 -34.29 -1.83 -0.79
N ARG A 362 -35.09 -1.87 -1.86
CA ARG A 362 -36.31 -2.68 -1.93
C ARG A 362 -36.05 -4.16 -1.67
N ASP A 363 -34.97 -4.71 -2.22
CA ASP A 363 -34.61 -6.10 -1.98
C ASP A 363 -34.18 -6.36 -0.54
N ALA A 364 -33.47 -5.40 0.08
CA ALA A 364 -33.10 -5.48 1.49
C ALA A 364 -34.33 -5.43 2.42
N ILE A 365 -35.30 -4.57 2.13
CA ILE A 365 -36.57 -4.48 2.87
C ILE A 365 -37.35 -5.79 2.75
N SER A 366 -37.41 -6.37 1.55
CA SER A 366 -38.13 -7.63 1.31
C SER A 366 -37.51 -8.80 2.09
N GLN A 367 -36.17 -8.85 2.17
CA GLN A 367 -35.47 -9.85 2.99
C GLN A 367 -35.77 -9.67 4.48
N LEU A 368 -35.77 -8.43 5.00
CA LEU A 368 -36.12 -8.15 6.39
C LEU A 368 -37.58 -8.52 6.70
N ALA A 369 -38.51 -8.21 5.80
CA ALA A 369 -39.92 -8.53 5.99
C ALA A 369 -40.19 -10.05 6.02
N SER A 370 -39.36 -10.85 5.35
CA SER A 370 -39.48 -12.31 5.36
C SER A 370 -39.07 -12.95 6.69
N ASN A 371 -38.09 -12.36 7.38
CA ASN A 371 -37.56 -12.85 8.66
C ASN A 371 -37.42 -11.69 9.68
N PRO A 372 -38.53 -11.10 10.15
CA PRO A 372 -38.52 -9.85 10.92
C PRO A 372 -37.90 -9.98 12.32
N ARG A 373 -37.76 -11.21 12.83
CA ARG A 373 -37.20 -11.50 14.16
C ARG A 373 -35.70 -11.80 14.13
N GLU A 374 -35.09 -11.90 12.95
CA GLU A 374 -33.69 -12.31 12.82
C GLU A 374 -32.76 -11.08 12.90
N PRO A 375 -31.91 -10.95 13.95
CA PRO A 375 -31.08 -9.76 14.16
C PRO A 375 -30.09 -9.50 13.01
N ILE A 376 -29.64 -10.57 12.36
CA ILE A 376 -28.72 -10.53 11.22
C ILE A 376 -29.36 -9.82 10.02
N GLN A 377 -30.64 -10.08 9.74
CA GLN A 377 -31.33 -9.43 8.63
C GLN A 377 -31.60 -7.96 8.91
N MET A 378 -31.84 -7.60 10.17
CA MET A 378 -31.92 -6.21 10.58
C MET A 378 -30.58 -5.49 10.34
N HIS A 379 -29.47 -6.11 10.73
CA HIS A 379 -28.12 -5.57 10.52
C HIS A 379 -27.80 -5.42 9.02
N ASN A 380 -28.02 -6.47 8.22
CA ASN A 380 -27.80 -6.46 6.78
C ASN A 380 -28.62 -5.39 6.07
N CYS A 381 -29.89 -5.21 6.48
CA CYS A 381 -30.75 -4.16 5.94
C CYS A 381 -30.17 -2.77 6.25
N ILE A 382 -29.80 -2.50 7.51
CA ILE A 382 -29.19 -1.22 7.94
C ILE A 382 -27.88 -0.96 7.18
N GLN A 383 -27.00 -1.95 7.07
CA GLN A 383 -25.74 -1.79 6.35
C GLN A 383 -25.98 -1.44 4.88
N ARG A 384 -26.84 -2.21 4.21
CA ARG A 384 -27.09 -2.05 2.78
C ARG A 384 -27.73 -0.72 2.46
N ILE A 385 -28.69 -0.25 3.27
CA ILE A 385 -29.35 1.05 3.01
C ILE A 385 -28.38 2.22 3.20
N VAL A 386 -27.49 2.16 4.20
CA VAL A 386 -26.49 3.20 4.45
C VAL A 386 -25.46 3.25 3.32
N GLU A 387 -24.96 2.09 2.88
CA GLU A 387 -24.03 2.00 1.74
C GLU A 387 -24.65 2.54 0.44
N GLN A 388 -25.91 2.20 0.15
CA GLN A 388 -26.59 2.71 -1.05
C GLN A 388 -26.76 4.24 -1.02
N VAL A 389 -27.11 4.82 0.14
CA VAL A 389 -27.22 6.28 0.30
C VAL A 389 -25.85 6.95 0.16
N LEU A 390 -24.81 6.45 0.82
CA LEU A 390 -23.46 7.00 0.69
C LEU A 390 -22.95 6.94 -0.76
N CYS A 391 -23.26 5.85 -1.47
CA CYS A 391 -22.81 5.65 -2.85
C CYS A 391 -23.54 6.53 -3.88
N ALA A 392 -24.86 6.71 -3.71
CA ALA A 392 -25.72 7.23 -4.78
C ALA A 392 -26.32 8.62 -4.53
N TYR A 393 -26.48 9.06 -3.27
CA TYR A 393 -27.18 10.30 -2.97
C TYR A 393 -26.35 11.54 -3.30
N ARG A 394 -26.94 12.49 -4.03
CA ARG A 394 -26.40 13.83 -4.32
C ARG A 394 -27.44 14.90 -4.06
N ASN A 395 -27.03 16.00 -3.42
CA ASN A 395 -27.93 17.13 -3.18
C ASN A 395 -27.80 18.18 -4.27
N ALA A 396 -28.90 18.47 -4.97
CA ALA A 396 -28.95 19.43 -6.07
C ALA A 396 -28.63 20.87 -5.63
N ASP A 397 -28.86 21.23 -4.36
CA ASP A 397 -28.65 22.59 -3.85
C ASP A 397 -27.15 22.98 -3.76
N PHE A 398 -26.23 22.01 -3.74
CA PHE A 398 -24.80 22.26 -3.51
C PHE A 398 -23.91 22.09 -4.75
N GLN A 399 -24.44 21.58 -5.87
CA GLN A 399 -23.68 21.43 -7.11
C GLN A 399 -24.09 22.50 -8.14
N GLN A 400 -23.19 23.45 -8.42
CA GLN A 400 -23.39 24.49 -9.45
C GLN A 400 -23.41 23.95 -10.90
N HIS A 401 -23.31 22.63 -11.12
CA HIS A 401 -23.35 22.00 -12.44
C HIS A 401 -24.41 20.88 -12.57
N GLN A 402 -25.51 21.23 -13.27
CA GLN A 402 -26.39 20.42 -14.12
C GLN A 402 -26.59 18.93 -13.78
N LEU A 403 -27.30 18.61 -12.70
CA LEU A 403 -28.04 17.34 -12.64
C LEU A 403 -29.26 17.43 -13.56
N SER A 404 -29.53 16.40 -14.34
CA SER A 404 -30.72 16.36 -15.19
C SER A 404 -32.00 16.33 -14.33
N PRO A 405 -33.11 16.98 -14.74
CA PRO A 405 -34.37 16.96 -13.99
C PRO A 405 -34.81 15.56 -13.48
N PRO A 406 -34.77 14.47 -14.30
CA PRO A 406 -35.14 13.14 -13.82
C PRO A 406 -34.17 12.58 -12.77
N GLU A 407 -32.89 12.95 -12.82
CA GLU A 407 -31.90 12.51 -11.83
C GLU A 407 -32.10 13.21 -10.48
N ILE A 408 -32.55 14.47 -10.47
CA ILE A 408 -32.94 15.19 -9.25
C ILE A 408 -34.14 14.48 -8.60
N ASP A 409 -35.15 14.11 -9.38
CA ASP A 409 -36.33 13.40 -8.89
C ASP A 409 -35.95 12.04 -8.28
N TRP A 410 -35.04 11.28 -8.89
CA TRP A 410 -34.55 10.02 -8.34
C TRP A 410 -33.74 10.19 -7.05
N ASN A 411 -32.93 11.25 -6.94
CA ASN A 411 -32.24 11.57 -5.68
C ASN A 411 -33.23 11.93 -4.56
N ARG A 412 -34.29 12.68 -4.88
CA ARG A 412 -35.37 12.98 -3.93
C ARG A 412 -36.09 11.70 -3.48
N ARG A 413 -36.43 10.81 -4.42
CA ARG A 413 -37.04 9.50 -4.12
C ARG A 413 -36.14 8.62 -3.25
N LEU A 414 -34.83 8.55 -3.54
CA LEU A 414 -33.88 7.80 -2.72
C LEU A 414 -33.86 8.29 -1.28
N LYS A 415 -33.82 9.62 -1.08
CA LYS A 415 -33.92 10.23 0.25
C LYS A 415 -35.23 9.87 0.94
N ASP A 416 -36.36 10.01 0.26
CA ASP A 416 -37.68 9.77 0.85
C ASP A 416 -37.83 8.30 1.27
N VAL A 417 -37.44 7.36 0.40
CA VAL A 417 -37.43 5.92 0.70
C VAL A 417 -36.53 5.60 1.90
N PHE A 418 -35.32 6.17 1.92
CA PHE A 418 -34.39 5.97 3.04
C PHE A 418 -34.98 6.47 4.37
N LEU A 419 -35.53 7.69 4.40
CA LEU A 419 -36.09 8.28 5.62
C LEU A 419 -37.37 7.55 6.06
N GLN A 420 -38.19 7.08 5.13
CA GLN A 420 -39.36 6.27 5.43
C GLN A 420 -38.94 4.95 6.09
N LEU A 421 -37.93 4.27 5.55
CA LEU A 421 -37.40 3.04 6.14
C LEU A 421 -36.81 3.30 7.52
N CYS A 422 -36.02 4.37 7.72
CA CYS A 422 -35.52 4.73 9.04
C CYS A 422 -36.66 4.96 10.04
N ARG A 423 -37.76 5.62 9.65
CA ARG A 423 -38.94 5.78 10.53
C ARG A 423 -39.58 4.45 10.91
N ILE A 424 -39.66 3.50 9.98
CA ILE A 424 -40.17 2.16 10.26
C ILE A 424 -39.23 1.43 11.23
N LEU A 425 -37.92 1.48 11.00
CA LEU A 425 -36.91 0.89 11.90
C LEU A 425 -36.96 1.50 13.31
N LEU A 426 -37.26 2.79 13.44
CA LEU A 426 -37.41 3.48 14.73
C LEU A 426 -38.60 2.98 15.57
N THR A 427 -39.53 2.23 14.98
CA THR A 427 -40.60 1.55 15.75
C THR A 427 -40.08 0.34 16.52
N GLN A 428 -38.94 -0.22 16.12
CA GLN A 428 -38.34 -1.42 16.72
C GLN A 428 -36.98 -1.13 17.40
N ILE A 429 -36.29 -0.06 16.98
CA ILE A 429 -34.94 0.28 17.45
C ILE A 429 -34.93 1.74 17.95
N PRO A 430 -34.46 2.02 19.17
CA PRO A 430 -34.30 3.39 19.64
C PRO A 430 -33.38 4.21 18.72
N LEU A 431 -33.67 5.51 18.54
CA LEU A 431 -32.86 6.40 17.69
C LEU A 431 -31.37 6.37 18.02
N GLY A 432 -31.01 6.31 19.30
CA GLY A 432 -29.62 6.24 19.73
C GLY A 432 -28.89 4.97 19.28
N ASP A 433 -29.60 3.83 19.22
CA ASP A 433 -29.04 2.55 18.79
C ASP A 433 -28.97 2.47 17.26
N LEU A 434 -29.98 2.98 16.55
CA LEU A 434 -29.95 3.09 15.09
C LEU A 434 -28.79 3.99 14.65
N ALA A 435 -28.62 5.16 15.29
CA ALA A 435 -27.51 6.06 15.02
C ALA A 435 -26.14 5.41 15.31
N ARG A 436 -26.04 4.59 16.36
CA ARG A 436 -24.81 3.84 16.67
C ARG A 436 -24.47 2.86 15.54
N ARG A 437 -25.46 2.10 15.07
CA ARG A 437 -25.29 1.12 13.97
C ARG A 437 -24.91 1.80 12.66
N VAL A 438 -25.60 2.88 12.29
CA VAL A 438 -25.28 3.67 11.09
C VAL A 438 -23.87 4.25 11.17
N THR A 439 -23.49 4.85 12.30
CA THR A 439 -22.13 5.40 12.51
C THR A 439 -21.06 4.33 12.36
N ARG A 440 -21.31 3.12 12.88
CA ARG A 440 -20.39 2.00 12.75
C ARG A 440 -20.22 1.55 11.29
N VAL A 441 -21.31 1.46 10.53
CA VAL A 441 -21.25 1.14 9.09
C VAL A 441 -20.41 2.18 8.33
N ILE A 442 -20.55 3.47 8.64
CA ILE A 442 -19.75 4.54 8.02
C ILE A 442 -18.26 4.40 8.37
N VAL A 443 -17.95 4.13 9.64
CA VAL A 443 -16.57 3.98 10.12
C VAL A 443 -15.88 2.74 9.52
N ASP A 444 -16.61 1.63 9.41
CA ASP A 444 -16.09 0.36 8.90
C ASP A 444 -16.09 0.30 7.35
N CYS A 445 -16.73 1.26 6.67
CA CYS A 445 -16.80 1.33 5.21
C CYS A 445 -15.43 1.65 4.59
N ARG A 446 -14.90 0.70 3.81
CA ARG A 446 -13.57 0.76 3.18
C ARG A 446 -13.53 1.44 1.80
N LEU A 447 -14.65 1.96 1.31
CA LEU A 447 -14.81 2.37 -0.10
C LEU A 447 -14.79 3.90 -0.30
N ASP A 448 -14.46 4.31 -1.53
CA ASP A 448 -14.25 5.69 -2.02
C ASP A 448 -15.41 6.67 -1.71
N TYR A 449 -16.62 6.15 -1.48
CA TYR A 449 -17.82 6.95 -1.22
C TYR A 449 -18.05 7.31 0.26
N ARG A 450 -17.19 6.88 1.19
CA ARG A 450 -17.30 7.26 2.62
C ARG A 450 -17.21 8.76 2.87
N PHE A 451 -16.67 9.51 1.91
CA PHE A 451 -16.52 10.96 1.93
C PHE A 451 -17.61 11.69 1.11
N ASN A 452 -18.79 11.08 0.93
CA ASN A 452 -19.92 11.76 0.32
C ASN A 452 -20.54 12.79 1.29
N VAL A 453 -20.21 14.07 1.09
CA VAL A 453 -20.64 15.18 1.96
C VAL A 453 -22.16 15.33 1.99
N ASP A 454 -22.84 15.15 0.86
CA ASP A 454 -24.29 15.33 0.77
C ASP A 454 -25.05 14.27 1.56
N ALA A 455 -24.59 13.02 1.48
CA ALA A 455 -25.16 11.91 2.24
C ALA A 455 -24.90 12.08 3.74
N MET A 456 -23.72 12.55 4.12
CA MET A 456 -23.36 12.79 5.52
C MET A 456 -24.16 13.96 6.13
N ASP A 457 -24.41 15.03 5.36
CA ASP A 457 -25.29 16.13 5.78
C ASP A 457 -26.73 15.64 5.98
N LEU A 458 -27.25 14.81 5.08
CA LEU A 458 -28.57 14.18 5.24
C LEU A 458 -28.65 13.36 6.54
N LEU A 459 -27.66 12.50 6.79
CA LEU A 459 -27.63 11.64 7.97
C LEU A 459 -27.48 12.44 9.28
N ALA A 460 -26.66 13.50 9.27
CA ALA A 460 -26.50 14.40 10.40
C ALA A 460 -27.78 15.18 10.72
N LYS A 461 -28.47 15.73 9.71
CA LYS A 461 -29.75 16.46 9.87
C LYS A 461 -30.85 15.62 10.51
N HIS A 462 -30.83 14.30 10.30
CA HIS A 462 -31.80 13.36 10.85
C HIS A 462 -31.32 12.64 12.12
N MET A 463 -30.23 13.09 12.74
CA MET A 463 -29.67 12.50 13.98
C MET A 463 -29.33 11.00 13.85
N LEU A 464 -28.99 10.55 12.64
CA LEU A 464 -28.64 9.16 12.35
C LEU A 464 -27.14 8.87 12.53
N ILE A 465 -26.36 9.86 12.95
CA ILE A 465 -24.91 9.73 13.23
C ILE A 465 -24.63 10.19 14.65
N GLN A 466 -23.83 9.41 15.37
CA GLN A 466 -23.25 9.82 16.64
C GLN A 466 -22.04 10.72 16.39
N MET A 467 -22.28 12.03 16.39
CA MET A 467 -21.29 13.03 15.99
C MET A 467 -19.97 12.90 16.77
N ASN A 468 -20.01 12.62 18.07
CA ASN A 468 -18.81 12.46 18.90
C ASN A 468 -17.93 11.28 18.48
N VAL A 469 -18.53 10.15 18.10
CA VAL A 469 -17.80 8.94 17.67
C VAL A 469 -17.23 9.17 16.27
N TYR A 470 -18.01 9.83 15.41
CA TYR A 470 -17.56 10.18 14.07
C TYR A 470 -16.43 11.23 14.10
N ASP A 471 -16.49 12.21 15.00
CA ASP A 471 -15.44 13.21 15.22
C ASP A 471 -14.10 12.57 15.60
N GLN A 472 -14.12 11.62 16.54
CA GLN A 472 -12.91 10.86 16.91
C GLN A 472 -12.32 10.12 15.71
N ASN A 473 -13.17 9.46 14.92
CA ASN A 473 -12.72 8.71 13.76
C ASN A 473 -12.15 9.62 12.66
N LEU A 474 -12.86 10.71 12.34
CA LEU A 474 -12.45 11.65 11.32
C LEU A 474 -11.18 12.41 11.71
N ALA A 475 -11.04 12.81 12.98
CA ALA A 475 -9.81 13.40 13.50
C ALA A 475 -8.61 12.45 13.40
N MET A 476 -8.80 11.16 13.70
CA MET A 476 -7.76 10.14 13.49
C MET A 476 -7.40 9.98 12.01
N LEU A 477 -8.36 10.09 11.10
CA LEU A 477 -8.10 10.00 9.67
C LEU A 477 -7.33 11.21 9.12
N ILE A 478 -7.50 12.38 9.72
CA ILE A 478 -6.81 13.62 9.31
C ILE A 478 -5.34 13.65 9.74
N ASP A 479 -4.89 12.71 10.60
CA ASP A 479 -3.60 12.70 11.31
C ASP A 479 -2.47 13.44 10.57
N SER A 480 -2.17 14.63 11.11
CA SER A 480 -1.05 15.49 10.72
C SER A 480 -1.10 16.03 9.27
N GLY A 481 -2.27 16.08 8.64
CA GLY A 481 -2.45 16.59 7.27
C GLY A 481 -2.00 15.62 6.17
N SER A 482 -1.79 14.34 6.51
CA SER A 482 -1.34 13.32 5.58
C SER A 482 -2.44 12.79 4.66
N ASN A 483 -3.70 12.81 5.13
CA ASN A 483 -4.86 12.35 4.38
C ASN A 483 -5.66 13.54 3.80
N PHE A 484 -5.27 13.96 2.59
CA PHE A 484 -5.82 15.16 1.94
C PHE A 484 -7.32 15.04 1.62
N GLU A 485 -7.79 13.82 1.33
CA GLU A 485 -9.20 13.56 1.02
C GLU A 485 -10.08 13.72 2.26
N ALA A 486 -9.65 13.19 3.40
CA ALA A 486 -10.31 13.40 4.69
C ALA A 486 -10.30 14.87 5.11
N LEU A 487 -9.20 15.60 4.83
CA LEU A 487 -9.07 17.02 5.12
C LEU A 487 -10.07 17.87 4.30
N ILE A 488 -10.13 17.67 2.99
CA ILE A 488 -11.08 18.37 2.10
C ILE A 488 -12.52 18.04 2.49
N PHE A 489 -12.81 16.76 2.73
CA PHE A 489 -14.11 16.31 3.18
C PHE A 489 -14.53 17.00 4.47
N ALA A 490 -13.67 17.02 5.49
CA ALA A 490 -13.95 17.64 6.78
C ALA A 490 -14.24 19.15 6.65
N GLN A 491 -13.47 19.86 5.82
CA GLN A 491 -13.72 21.28 5.54
C GLN A 491 -15.09 21.51 4.88
N ARG A 492 -15.44 20.70 3.87
CA ARG A 492 -16.73 20.80 3.17
C ARG A 492 -17.90 20.44 4.08
N PHE A 493 -17.76 19.38 4.87
CA PHE A 493 -18.80 18.91 5.78
C PHE A 493 -19.08 19.92 6.91
N LEU A 494 -18.04 20.48 7.55
CA LEU A 494 -18.20 21.53 8.56
C LEU A 494 -18.83 22.82 7.97
N LYS A 495 -18.48 23.16 6.73
CA LYS A 495 -19.11 24.28 6.01
C LYS A 495 -20.60 24.03 5.76
N LEU A 496 -20.99 22.81 5.38
CA LEU A 496 -22.40 22.47 5.19
C LEU A 496 -23.20 22.48 6.51
N LEU A 497 -22.62 21.97 7.60
CA LEU A 497 -23.25 21.98 8.92
C LEU A 497 -23.49 23.40 9.44
N THR A 498 -22.62 24.36 9.09
CA THR A 498 -22.76 25.78 9.48
C THR A 498 -23.74 26.58 8.63
N LEU A 499 -23.92 26.23 7.34
CA LEU A 499 -24.81 26.95 6.42
C LEU A 499 -26.30 26.65 6.64
N ASN A 500 -26.64 25.45 7.10
CA ASN A 500 -28.02 24.96 7.11
C ASN A 500 -28.82 25.21 8.41
N ASN A 501 -28.24 25.85 9.44
CA ASN A 501 -28.93 26.16 10.70
C ASN A 501 -28.66 27.60 11.17
N PRO A 502 -29.42 28.59 10.69
CA PRO A 502 -29.20 30.02 11.01
C PRO A 502 -29.52 30.38 12.48
N THR A 503 -30.10 29.47 13.27
CA THR A 503 -30.45 29.69 14.70
C THR A 503 -29.52 29.00 15.69
N HIS A 504 -28.58 28.16 15.24
CA HIS A 504 -27.57 27.53 16.09
C HIS A 504 -26.16 27.79 15.53
N SER A 505 -25.66 28.97 15.86
CA SER A 505 -24.34 29.54 15.58
C SER A 505 -23.18 28.57 15.81
N ARG A 506 -22.12 28.67 14.99
CA ARG A 506 -20.75 28.09 15.06
C ARG A 506 -20.33 27.30 16.32
N GLN A 507 -20.71 27.79 17.49
CA GLN A 507 -20.51 27.19 18.80
C GLN A 507 -21.06 25.76 18.91
N ALA A 508 -22.27 25.48 18.38
CA ALA A 508 -22.83 24.12 18.40
C ALA A 508 -22.02 23.13 17.54
N VAL A 509 -21.50 23.59 16.39
CA VAL A 509 -20.62 22.77 15.54
C VAL A 509 -19.27 22.53 16.23
N SER A 510 -18.73 23.57 16.88
CA SER A 510 -17.50 23.49 17.68
C SER A 510 -17.61 22.52 18.85
N GLU A 511 -18.77 22.44 19.49
CA GLU A 511 -19.03 21.50 20.58
C GLU A 511 -19.26 20.07 20.08
N SER A 512 -19.82 19.91 18.87
CA SER A 512 -20.12 18.60 18.29
C SER A 512 -18.93 17.89 17.66
N MET A 513 -17.93 18.63 17.15
CA MET A 513 -16.74 18.09 16.49
C MET A 513 -15.41 18.78 16.91
N PRO A 514 -15.07 18.82 18.21
CA PRO A 514 -13.91 19.54 18.70
C PRO A 514 -12.58 18.97 18.18
N LEU A 515 -12.45 17.64 18.06
CA LEU A 515 -11.18 17.00 17.68
C LEU A 515 -10.85 17.24 16.20
N THR A 516 -11.86 17.18 15.33
CA THR A 516 -11.69 17.46 13.90
C THR A 516 -11.31 18.93 13.67
N MET A 517 -11.94 19.86 14.40
CA MET A 517 -11.55 21.28 14.30
C MET A 517 -10.13 21.53 14.80
N GLU A 518 -9.71 20.89 15.89
CA GLU A 518 -8.33 20.98 16.39
C GLU A 518 -7.32 20.49 15.34
N GLN A 519 -7.59 19.35 14.69
CA GLN A 519 -6.74 18.81 13.63
C GLN A 519 -6.72 19.70 12.38
N LEU A 520 -7.84 20.32 12.02
CA LEU A 520 -7.91 21.30 10.91
C LEU A 520 -7.12 22.57 11.25
N ALA A 521 -7.20 23.09 12.48
CA ALA A 521 -6.44 24.24 12.94
C ALA A 521 -4.93 23.94 12.92
N LYS A 522 -4.52 22.76 13.40
CA LYS A 522 -3.14 22.27 13.29
C LYS A 522 -2.68 22.19 11.84
N ALA A 523 -3.49 21.61 10.94
CA ALA A 523 -3.17 21.52 9.52
C ALA A 523 -3.03 22.90 8.85
N GLN A 524 -3.83 23.90 9.26
CA GLN A 524 -3.72 25.28 8.78
C GLN A 524 -2.45 25.98 9.29
N GLN A 525 -2.03 25.74 10.53
CA GLN A 525 -0.79 26.28 11.10
C GLN A 525 0.46 25.71 10.40
N PHE A 526 0.46 24.44 10.02
CA PHE A 526 1.55 23.84 9.22
C PHE A 526 1.59 24.35 7.77
N GLY A 527 0.49 24.90 7.24
CA GLY A 527 0.39 25.43 5.88
C GLY A 527 1.03 26.80 5.66
N GLN A 528 1.17 27.63 6.70
CA GLN A 528 1.71 29.00 6.57
C GLN A 528 3.22 29.07 6.27
N ASN A 529 3.97 27.96 6.40
CA ASN A 529 5.40 27.90 6.11
C ASN A 529 5.74 27.32 4.70
N ARG A 530 4.80 27.31 3.75
CA ARG A 530 5.08 27.00 2.33
C ARG A 530 4.54 28.11 1.42
N PRO A 531 5.30 28.57 0.42
CA PRO A 531 4.76 29.45 -0.61
C PRO A 531 3.81 28.62 -1.50
N THR A 532 2.52 28.85 -1.35
CA THR A 532 1.49 28.40 -2.32
C THR A 532 1.19 29.54 -3.29
N PRO A 533 1.10 29.28 -4.61
CA PRO A 533 0.70 30.30 -5.58
C PRO A 533 -0.78 30.69 -5.38
N GLU A 534 -1.07 31.95 -5.64
CA GLU A 534 -2.39 32.58 -5.59
C GLU A 534 -3.38 31.90 -6.56
N SER A 535 -4.13 30.90 -6.08
CA SER A 535 -5.45 30.55 -6.61
C SER A 535 -6.21 29.66 -5.61
N PHE A 536 -6.45 30.16 -4.40
CA PHE A 536 -7.37 29.56 -3.42
C PHE A 536 -8.19 30.61 -2.66
N ALA A 537 -8.33 31.82 -3.23
CA ALA A 537 -9.12 32.91 -2.69
C ALA A 537 -10.43 33.09 -3.49
N THR A 538 -11.33 32.12 -3.43
CA THR A 538 -12.75 32.33 -3.82
C THR A 538 -13.75 31.42 -3.09
N ALA A 539 -13.34 30.70 -2.04
CA ALA A 539 -14.26 29.94 -1.19
C ALA A 539 -14.06 30.17 0.33
N ALA A 540 -13.21 31.12 0.71
CA ALA A 540 -13.07 31.62 2.07
C ALA A 540 -14.13 32.69 2.34
N VAL A 541 -15.24 32.30 2.96
CA VAL A 541 -16.08 33.26 3.69
C VAL A 541 -15.27 33.68 4.91
N PRO A 542 -15.09 34.99 5.18
CA PRO A 542 -14.24 35.45 6.27
C PRO A 542 -14.84 35.03 7.62
N LEU A 543 -14.11 34.26 8.43
CA LEU A 543 -14.37 34.13 9.87
C LEU A 543 -13.78 35.35 10.62
N SER A 544 -14.02 36.58 10.17
CA SER A 544 -13.47 37.76 10.83
C SER A 544 -14.43 38.93 10.68
N ASN A 545 -15.24 39.15 11.72
CA ASN A 545 -15.88 40.41 12.16
C ASN A 545 -17.23 40.12 12.80
N GLU A 546 -17.22 39.90 14.12
CA GLU A 546 -18.26 40.34 15.07
C GLU A 546 -17.94 39.78 16.47
N VAL A 547 -16.93 40.36 17.13
CA VAL A 547 -16.91 40.49 18.60
C VAL A 547 -16.20 41.80 18.91
N ALA A 548 -16.98 42.87 18.93
CA ALA A 548 -16.63 44.10 19.61
C ALA A 548 -17.69 44.34 20.70
N LEU A 549 -17.23 44.83 21.86
CA LEU A 549 -17.96 45.24 23.08
C LEU A 549 -18.41 44.13 24.05
N ILE A 550 -17.57 43.89 25.07
CA ILE A 550 -17.75 44.26 26.49
C ILE A 550 -16.39 43.90 27.14
N GLY A 551 -15.52 44.86 27.48
CA GLY A 551 -15.54 45.49 28.79
C GLY A 551 -14.16 45.33 29.46
N SER A 552 -13.41 46.43 29.48
CA SER A 552 -12.08 46.63 30.07
C SER A 552 -11.91 46.12 31.51
N ARG A 553 -10.74 45.52 31.82
CA ARG A 553 -9.88 45.93 32.95
C ARG A 553 -8.44 45.39 32.83
N SER A 554 -7.55 46.34 32.63
CA SER A 554 -6.07 46.31 32.74
C SER A 554 -5.56 45.79 34.08
N VAL A 555 -4.43 45.07 34.09
CA VAL A 555 -3.29 45.25 35.03
C VAL A 555 -1.97 44.81 34.34
N THR A 556 -1.18 45.80 33.86
CA THR A 556 0.30 46.01 33.99
C THR A 556 1.29 44.84 33.78
N SER A 557 2.49 44.94 33.19
CA SER A 557 3.32 46.05 32.67
C SER A 557 4.73 45.51 32.31
N LEU A 558 5.38 46.15 31.32
CA LEU A 558 6.84 46.46 31.20
C LEU A 558 7.78 45.47 30.42
N PRO A 559 8.85 46.00 29.75
CA PRO A 559 9.15 45.82 28.31
C PRO A 559 10.66 45.48 28.01
N PRO A 560 11.17 45.48 26.75
CA PRO A 560 12.51 44.98 26.39
C PRO A 560 13.59 46.08 26.34
N PRO A 561 14.89 45.73 26.20
CA PRO A 561 15.67 46.32 25.09
C PRO A 561 16.87 45.49 24.53
N SER A 562 17.00 45.58 23.20
CA SER A 562 18.20 45.73 22.33
C SER A 562 19.61 45.16 22.64
N THR A 563 20.12 44.48 21.58
CA THR A 563 21.47 44.52 20.95
C THR A 563 22.69 43.90 21.65
N ILE A 564 23.35 42.94 20.96
CA ILE A 564 24.67 43.07 20.30
C ILE A 564 25.02 41.78 19.52
N ALA A 565 25.61 42.00 18.34
CA ALA A 565 26.47 41.19 17.45
C ALA A 565 27.00 39.81 17.94
N ASP A 566 27.37 38.82 17.11
CA ASP A 566 28.06 38.89 15.82
C ASP A 566 28.13 37.49 15.16
N ARG A 567 28.11 37.46 13.82
CA ARG A 567 28.82 36.57 12.86
C ARG A 567 28.93 35.04 13.09
N VAL A 568 28.51 34.26 12.07
CA VAL A 568 29.40 33.70 11.01
C VAL A 568 28.56 33.11 9.84
N HIS A 569 28.78 33.69 8.66
CA HIS A 569 28.51 33.23 7.28
C HIS A 569 29.02 31.80 7.01
N ASN A 570 28.41 30.91 6.20
CA ASN A 570 28.30 30.83 4.72
C ASN A 570 27.92 29.34 4.43
N SER A 571 27.30 28.86 3.34
CA SER A 571 27.13 29.33 1.97
C SER A 571 26.11 28.44 1.23
N LEU A 572 25.07 29.04 0.65
CA LEU A 572 24.41 28.61 -0.59
C LEU A 572 23.79 29.90 -1.19
N PRO A 573 24.00 30.19 -2.49
CA PRO A 573 23.69 31.51 -3.05
C PRO A 573 22.18 31.66 -3.27
N ALA A 574 21.55 32.45 -2.41
CA ALA A 574 20.25 33.06 -2.66
C ALA A 574 20.47 34.37 -3.45
N THR A 575 20.69 34.24 -4.75
CA THR A 575 20.56 35.34 -5.70
C THR A 575 19.56 34.87 -6.76
N LEU A 576 18.49 35.67 -6.95
CA LEU A 576 17.37 35.57 -7.92
C LEU A 576 15.93 35.50 -7.34
N VAL A 577 15.67 36.04 -6.14
CA VAL A 577 14.28 36.41 -5.72
C VAL A 577 14.11 37.92 -5.48
N ALA A 578 15.05 38.74 -5.97
CA ALA A 578 14.98 40.19 -5.88
C ALA A 578 14.92 40.81 -7.29
N SER A 579 13.72 40.84 -7.86
CA SER A 579 13.31 41.77 -8.93
C SER A 579 11.79 41.66 -9.12
N MET A 580 11.04 42.08 -8.11
CA MET A 580 9.67 42.55 -8.28
C MET A 580 9.64 44.02 -7.86
N PRO A 581 9.42 44.98 -8.79
CA PRO A 581 9.18 46.36 -8.40
C PRO A 581 7.77 46.46 -7.80
N LEU A 582 7.72 46.98 -6.59
CA LEU A 582 6.53 47.49 -5.93
C LEU A 582 5.92 48.63 -6.74
N SER A 583 4.63 48.51 -7.09
CA SER A 583 3.76 49.67 -7.33
C SER A 583 2.29 49.35 -7.08
N GLY A 584 1.79 49.87 -5.95
CA GLY A 584 0.48 50.56 -5.87
C GLY A 584 -0.76 49.75 -5.43
N PRO A 585 -1.50 50.18 -4.39
CA PRO A 585 -2.75 49.57 -3.96
C PRO A 585 -3.95 50.14 -4.74
N VAL A 586 -4.89 49.30 -5.17
CA VAL A 586 -6.22 49.77 -5.62
C VAL A 586 -7.30 48.89 -5.02
N GLY A 587 -8.06 49.47 -4.10
CA GLY A 587 -9.32 48.93 -3.64
C GLY A 587 -10.46 49.24 -4.62
N GLY A 588 -11.53 48.46 -4.52
CA GLY A 588 -12.86 48.78 -5.01
C GLY A 588 -13.09 48.56 -6.50
N SER A 589 -13.84 47.50 -6.84
CA SER A 589 -15.13 47.61 -7.54
C SER A 589 -15.67 46.23 -7.91
N THR A 590 -16.78 45.88 -7.26
CA THR A 590 -17.85 45.05 -7.80
C THR A 590 -18.34 45.61 -9.15
N HIS A 591 -18.46 44.73 -10.15
CA HIS A 591 -18.92 44.88 -11.56
C HIS A 591 -17.77 44.44 -12.48
N LEU A 592 -17.78 43.26 -13.10
CA LEU A 592 -18.45 43.03 -14.37
C LEU A 592 -18.54 41.51 -14.64
N ARG A 593 -19.76 40.98 -14.65
CA ARG A 593 -20.12 39.70 -15.26
C ARG A 593 -21.01 40.11 -16.44
N GLY A 594 -20.43 40.24 -17.64
CA GLY A 594 -21.14 40.83 -18.79
C GLY A 594 -20.42 40.76 -20.14
N ASP A 595 -19.19 41.28 -20.27
CA ASP A 595 -18.65 41.66 -21.61
C ASP A 595 -17.43 40.86 -22.15
N ASN A 596 -16.84 39.90 -21.42
CA ASN A 596 -15.58 39.25 -21.86
C ASN A 596 -15.72 37.93 -22.64
N MET A 597 -16.92 37.47 -23.00
CA MET A 597 -17.09 36.20 -23.74
C MET A 597 -16.84 36.32 -25.25
N GLU A 598 -17.13 37.47 -25.87
CA GLU A 598 -16.95 37.64 -27.32
C GLU A 598 -15.46 37.76 -27.71
N ASP A 599 -14.67 38.57 -27.00
CA ASP A 599 -13.22 38.71 -27.22
C ASP A 599 -12.46 37.38 -27.07
N GLY A 600 -12.94 36.50 -26.18
CA GLY A 600 -12.36 35.17 -25.98
C GLY A 600 -12.57 34.24 -27.17
N ALA A 601 -13.76 34.26 -27.77
CA ALA A 601 -14.10 33.41 -28.91
C ALA A 601 -13.39 33.86 -30.20
N GLU A 602 -13.28 35.17 -30.43
CA GLU A 602 -12.54 35.70 -31.59
C GLU A 602 -11.05 35.37 -31.48
N LEU A 603 -10.44 35.55 -30.30
CA LEU A 603 -9.05 35.16 -30.06
C LEU A 603 -8.85 33.65 -30.24
N GLN A 604 -9.76 32.82 -29.75
CA GLN A 604 -9.69 31.37 -29.94
C GLN A 604 -9.72 31.00 -31.43
N SER A 605 -10.58 31.63 -32.24
CA SER A 605 -10.62 31.41 -33.68
C SER A 605 -9.32 31.83 -34.39
N LYS A 606 -8.72 32.96 -33.98
CA LYS A 606 -7.42 33.42 -34.52
C LYS A 606 -6.29 32.44 -34.16
N VAL A 607 -6.23 31.98 -32.91
CA VAL A 607 -5.24 30.99 -32.46
C VAL A 607 -5.41 29.66 -33.20
N GLU A 608 -6.65 29.21 -33.39
CA GLU A 608 -6.96 27.99 -34.13
C GLU A 608 -6.45 28.05 -35.57
N MET A 609 -6.69 29.18 -36.26
CA MET A 609 -6.21 29.40 -37.62
C MET A 609 -4.68 29.30 -37.68
N ILE A 610 -3.98 30.02 -36.80
CA ILE A 610 -2.51 30.04 -36.76
C ILE A 610 -1.95 28.65 -36.46
N LEU A 611 -2.53 27.93 -35.50
CA LEU A 611 -2.06 26.59 -35.14
C LEU A 611 -2.26 25.60 -36.30
N ARG A 612 -3.39 25.68 -37.03
CA ARG A 612 -3.65 24.84 -38.21
C ARG A 612 -2.68 25.13 -39.33
N GLU A 613 -2.43 26.40 -39.62
CA GLU A 613 -1.47 26.84 -40.62
C GLU A 613 -0.06 26.39 -40.27
N TRP A 614 0.34 26.54 -39.01
CA TRP A 614 1.63 26.02 -38.54
C TRP A 614 1.74 24.51 -38.69
N ILE A 615 0.73 23.73 -38.31
CA ILE A 615 0.75 22.26 -38.46
C ILE A 615 0.97 21.88 -39.92
N GLN A 616 0.29 22.54 -40.87
CA GLN A 616 0.48 22.29 -42.29
C GLN A 616 1.89 22.68 -42.76
N LEU A 617 2.37 23.87 -42.38
CA LEU A 617 3.68 24.38 -42.75
C LEU A 617 4.82 23.52 -42.20
N CYS A 618 4.73 23.15 -40.92
CA CYS A 618 5.76 22.46 -40.14
C CYS A 618 6.23 21.15 -40.79
N TYR A 619 5.33 20.43 -41.47
CA TYR A 619 5.64 19.15 -42.11
C TYR A 619 5.97 19.26 -43.61
N THR A 620 6.03 20.47 -44.17
CA THR A 620 6.51 20.65 -45.54
C THR A 620 8.02 20.38 -45.65
N PRO A 621 8.51 19.83 -46.79
CA PRO A 621 9.95 19.60 -46.98
C PRO A 621 10.80 20.87 -46.84
N GLN A 622 10.26 22.03 -47.24
CA GLN A 622 10.95 23.32 -47.11
C GLN A 622 11.12 23.70 -45.64
N ALA A 623 10.05 23.64 -44.83
CA ALA A 623 10.10 24.00 -43.42
C ALA A 623 10.98 23.05 -42.58
N GLN A 624 11.10 21.78 -42.99
CA GLN A 624 12.00 20.84 -42.33
C GLN A 624 13.48 21.13 -42.64
N LYS A 625 13.79 21.66 -43.83
CA LYS A 625 15.15 22.07 -44.22
C LYS A 625 15.54 23.43 -43.63
N GLU A 626 14.62 24.39 -43.64
CA GLU A 626 14.85 25.79 -43.23
C GLU A 626 13.87 26.21 -42.14
N PRO A 627 14.02 25.68 -40.90
CA PRO A 627 13.06 25.91 -39.83
C PRO A 627 12.98 27.37 -39.38
N GLN A 628 14.05 28.15 -39.57
CA GLN A 628 14.06 29.60 -39.29
C GLN A 628 13.16 30.39 -40.25
N GLN A 629 13.16 30.05 -41.54
CA GLN A 629 12.31 30.73 -42.51
C GLN A 629 10.84 30.39 -42.27
N ALA A 630 10.53 29.12 -41.98
CA ALA A 630 9.18 28.71 -41.61
C ALA A 630 8.71 29.40 -40.31
N LEU A 631 9.59 29.57 -39.32
CA LEU A 631 9.29 30.36 -38.12
C LEU A 631 9.00 31.82 -38.46
N ALA A 632 9.82 32.46 -39.30
CA ALA A 632 9.61 33.86 -39.69
C ALA A 632 8.26 34.06 -40.40
N GLN A 633 7.87 33.13 -41.28
CA GLN A 633 6.56 33.13 -41.94
C GLN A 633 5.42 33.07 -40.93
N ILE A 634 5.44 32.11 -40.00
CA ILE A 634 4.33 32.00 -39.02
C ILE A 634 4.33 33.15 -38.01
N VAL A 635 5.50 33.66 -37.62
CA VAL A 635 5.61 34.83 -36.73
C VAL A 635 5.07 36.10 -37.41
N HIS A 636 5.19 36.22 -38.73
CA HIS A 636 4.54 37.30 -39.49
C HIS A 636 3.01 37.20 -39.36
N VAL A 637 2.44 36.01 -39.58
CA VAL A 637 1.00 35.77 -39.41
C VAL A 637 0.57 36.07 -37.96
N MET A 638 1.37 35.67 -36.96
CA MET A 638 1.09 35.99 -35.55
C MET A 638 1.06 37.50 -35.27
N HIS A 639 1.95 38.28 -35.89
CA HIS A 639 1.95 39.75 -35.77
C HIS A 639 0.73 40.37 -36.46
N GLU A 640 0.40 39.94 -37.68
CA GLU A 640 -0.78 40.42 -38.42
C GLU A 640 -2.09 40.16 -37.67
N GLN A 641 -2.20 39.00 -37.03
CA GLN A 641 -3.36 38.63 -36.22
C GLN A 641 -3.35 39.25 -34.82
N GLY A 642 -2.29 39.98 -34.44
CA GLY A 642 -2.17 40.67 -33.16
C GLY A 642 -2.02 39.77 -31.93
N VAL A 643 -1.75 38.46 -32.11
CA VAL A 643 -1.71 37.47 -31.00
C VAL A 643 -0.42 37.51 -30.18
N ILE A 644 0.61 38.18 -30.66
CA ILE A 644 1.90 38.39 -29.96
C ILE A 644 2.18 39.86 -29.65
N SER A 645 1.15 40.71 -29.66
CA SER A 645 1.25 42.16 -29.43
C SER A 645 1.63 42.53 -28.00
N THR A 646 1.18 41.76 -27.00
CA THR A 646 1.44 42.00 -25.58
C THR A 646 1.85 40.72 -24.88
N ASP A 647 2.53 40.85 -23.74
CA ASP A 647 2.92 39.70 -22.92
C ASP A 647 1.70 38.87 -22.47
N GLU A 648 0.56 39.53 -22.22
CA GLU A 648 -0.70 38.87 -21.90
C GLU A 648 -1.24 38.05 -23.08
N MET A 649 -1.21 38.61 -24.30
CA MET A 649 -1.66 37.91 -25.51
C MET A 649 -0.76 36.71 -25.82
N ILE A 650 0.56 36.81 -25.60
CA ILE A 650 1.48 35.66 -25.70
C ILE A 650 1.09 34.57 -24.69
N THR A 651 0.75 34.93 -23.45
CA THR A 651 0.28 33.98 -22.43
C THR A 651 -0.99 33.26 -22.89
N ARG A 652 -1.97 34.04 -23.36
CA ARG A 652 -3.25 33.51 -23.86
C ARG A 652 -3.05 32.62 -25.09
N PHE A 653 -2.17 33.00 -26.01
CA PHE A 653 -1.81 32.22 -27.20
C PHE A 653 -1.28 30.83 -26.85
N PHE A 654 -0.24 30.74 -26.00
CA PHE A 654 0.32 29.44 -25.61
C PHE A 654 -0.67 28.59 -24.79
N ARG A 655 -1.48 29.22 -23.94
CA ARG A 655 -2.53 28.53 -23.18
C ARG A 655 -3.55 27.90 -24.12
N LEU A 656 -4.10 28.67 -25.05
CA LEU A 656 -5.09 28.20 -26.03
C LEU A 656 -4.50 27.12 -26.94
N CYS A 657 -3.27 27.28 -27.44
CA CYS A 657 -2.59 26.23 -28.21
C CYS A 657 -2.48 24.91 -27.41
N THR A 658 -2.11 24.99 -26.14
CA THR A 658 -1.99 23.81 -25.27
C THR A 658 -3.35 23.13 -25.08
N GLU A 659 -4.39 23.90 -24.72
CA GLU A 659 -5.76 23.40 -24.54
C GLU A 659 -6.29 22.75 -25.83
N MET A 660 -6.09 23.39 -26.98
CA MET A 660 -6.53 22.86 -28.27
C MET A 660 -5.84 21.54 -28.63
N CYS A 661 -4.52 21.44 -28.48
CA CYS A 661 -3.79 20.19 -28.73
C CYS A 661 -4.23 19.05 -27.79
N VAL A 662 -4.52 19.38 -26.54
CA VAL A 662 -5.06 18.43 -25.55
C VAL A 662 -6.47 17.99 -25.95
N ASP A 663 -7.36 18.91 -26.32
CA ASP A 663 -8.73 18.60 -26.72
C ASP A 663 -8.80 17.78 -28.02
N VAL A 664 -7.92 18.05 -28.99
CA VAL A 664 -7.76 17.17 -30.16
C VAL A 664 -7.37 15.77 -29.72
N SER A 665 -6.43 15.63 -28.78
CA SER A 665 -6.00 14.34 -28.27
C SER A 665 -7.15 13.59 -27.56
N TYR A 666 -7.93 14.26 -26.73
CA TYR A 666 -9.11 13.67 -26.08
C TYR A 666 -10.15 13.20 -27.11
N ARG A 667 -10.45 14.02 -28.12
CA ARG A 667 -11.41 13.66 -29.18
C ARG A 667 -10.96 12.43 -29.95
N LEU A 668 -9.69 12.36 -30.33
CA LEU A 668 -9.12 11.20 -31.02
C LEU A 668 -9.18 9.94 -30.14
N ILE A 669 -8.82 10.04 -28.86
CA ILE A 669 -8.86 8.89 -27.94
C ILE A 669 -10.30 8.41 -27.72
N LYS A 670 -11.27 9.33 -27.56
CA LYS A 670 -12.66 8.96 -27.30
C LYS A 670 -13.35 8.37 -28.53
N ASN A 671 -13.12 8.94 -29.71
CA ASN A 671 -13.88 8.59 -30.92
C ASN A 671 -13.22 7.45 -31.71
N ASP A 672 -11.90 7.44 -31.86
CA ASP A 672 -11.21 6.54 -32.81
C ASP A 672 -10.73 5.23 -32.20
N VAL A 673 -10.70 5.07 -30.87
CA VAL A 673 -10.24 3.81 -30.22
C VAL A 673 -11.19 2.64 -30.53
N SER A 674 -12.44 2.92 -30.86
CA SER A 674 -13.40 1.91 -31.33
C SER A 674 -13.16 1.46 -32.77
N SER A 675 -12.51 2.30 -33.59
CA SER A 675 -12.41 2.17 -35.05
C SER A 675 -11.01 1.78 -35.52
N HIS A 676 -9.97 2.11 -34.74
CA HIS A 676 -8.58 1.97 -35.12
C HIS A 676 -7.73 1.41 -33.97
N PRO A 677 -6.61 0.71 -34.28
CA PRO A 677 -5.66 0.28 -33.26
C PRO A 677 -5.16 1.46 -32.43
N THR A 678 -5.03 1.27 -31.12
CA THR A 678 -4.62 2.31 -30.15
C THR A 678 -3.28 2.98 -30.52
N THR A 679 -2.38 2.28 -31.20
CA THR A 679 -1.12 2.82 -31.71
C THR A 679 -1.31 3.90 -32.77
N VAL A 680 -2.24 3.70 -33.71
CA VAL A 680 -2.54 4.65 -34.79
C VAL A 680 -3.17 5.92 -34.22
N VAL A 681 -4.09 5.77 -33.26
CA VAL A 681 -4.72 6.92 -32.58
C VAL A 681 -3.67 7.77 -31.87
N ARG A 682 -2.73 7.15 -31.14
CA ARG A 682 -1.62 7.88 -30.50
C ARG A 682 -0.74 8.61 -31.50
N GLN A 683 -0.40 7.99 -32.63
CA GLN A 683 0.39 8.64 -33.69
C GLN A 683 -0.30 9.88 -34.24
N ARG A 684 -1.63 9.84 -34.42
CA ARG A 684 -2.41 11.02 -34.82
C ARG A 684 -2.35 12.13 -33.77
N CYS A 685 -2.44 11.81 -32.48
CA CYS A 685 -2.26 12.81 -31.42
C CYS A 685 -0.83 13.41 -31.47
N TYR A 686 0.19 12.57 -31.64
CA TYR A 686 1.59 13.00 -31.71
C TYR A 686 1.85 13.96 -32.85
N TYR A 687 1.19 13.79 -34.00
CA TYR A 687 1.30 14.72 -35.13
C TYR A 687 0.96 16.18 -34.74
N THR A 688 -0.14 16.38 -34.01
CA THR A 688 -0.52 17.73 -33.55
C THR A 688 0.35 18.23 -32.40
N LEU A 689 0.74 17.35 -31.47
CA LEU A 689 1.52 17.70 -30.29
C LEU A 689 2.97 18.06 -30.67
N ASP A 690 3.60 17.29 -31.54
CA ASP A 690 4.98 17.49 -31.97
C ASP A 690 5.13 18.78 -32.78
N ALA A 691 4.13 19.12 -33.60
CA ALA A 691 4.10 20.41 -34.30
C ALA A 691 4.05 21.59 -33.32
N PHE A 692 3.18 21.54 -32.31
CA PHE A 692 3.10 22.58 -31.28
C PHE A 692 4.42 22.72 -30.49
N VAL A 693 5.03 21.59 -30.12
CA VAL A 693 6.35 21.60 -29.46
C VAL A 693 7.40 22.23 -30.35
N LYS A 694 7.45 21.89 -31.64
CA LYS A 694 8.43 22.44 -32.58
C LYS A 694 8.28 23.95 -32.73
N LEU A 695 7.06 24.48 -32.82
CA LEU A 695 6.81 25.92 -32.81
C LEU A 695 7.38 26.57 -31.55
N THR A 696 7.02 26.02 -30.40
CA THR A 696 7.44 26.52 -29.07
C THR A 696 8.96 26.54 -28.94
N CYS A 697 9.63 25.44 -29.29
CA CYS A 697 11.08 25.34 -29.26
C CYS A 697 11.75 26.34 -30.20
N LEU A 698 11.22 26.53 -31.42
CA LEU A 698 11.75 27.49 -32.38
C LEU A 698 11.57 28.94 -31.92
N MET A 699 10.44 29.28 -31.33
CA MET A 699 10.20 30.60 -30.72
C MET A 699 11.17 30.88 -29.56
N ILE A 700 11.47 29.88 -28.73
CA ILE A 700 12.46 30.03 -27.65
C ILE A 700 13.88 30.18 -28.23
N LYS A 701 14.27 29.34 -29.20
CA LYS A 701 15.59 29.39 -29.84
C LYS A 701 15.85 30.74 -30.52
N HIS A 702 14.83 31.32 -31.15
CA HIS A 702 14.97 32.55 -31.96
C HIS A 702 14.32 33.79 -31.36
N SER A 703 13.95 33.80 -30.06
CA SER A 703 13.46 35.03 -29.43
C SER A 703 14.51 36.15 -29.55
N ASP A 704 14.07 37.35 -29.97
CA ASP A 704 14.93 38.46 -30.36
C ASP A 704 15.93 38.91 -29.28
N GLY A 705 17.15 39.23 -29.75
CA GLY A 705 18.24 39.80 -28.97
C GLY A 705 19.22 38.75 -28.43
N SER A 706 20.51 39.04 -28.53
CA SER A 706 21.65 38.29 -27.97
C SER A 706 21.62 38.14 -26.43
N GLN A 707 20.49 38.45 -25.78
CA GLN A 707 20.28 38.32 -24.36
C GLN A 707 19.63 36.97 -24.03
N TYR A 708 20.46 36.06 -23.54
CA TYR A 708 20.09 34.77 -22.96
C TYR A 708 18.89 34.81 -22.00
N GLN A 709 18.71 35.93 -21.28
CA GLN A 709 17.64 36.11 -20.30
C GLN A 709 16.22 36.04 -20.91
N THR A 710 16.01 36.60 -22.10
CA THR A 710 14.70 36.59 -22.78
C THR A 710 14.28 35.15 -23.13
N LYS A 711 15.24 34.34 -23.60
CA LYS A 711 15.04 32.91 -23.91
C LYS A 711 14.63 32.12 -22.66
N ILE A 712 15.35 32.35 -21.56
CA ILE A 712 15.07 31.69 -20.27
C ILE A 712 13.68 32.08 -19.74
N ASN A 713 13.34 33.37 -19.79
CA ASN A 713 12.05 33.88 -19.30
C ASN A 713 10.89 33.30 -20.13
N LEU A 714 11.03 33.25 -21.46
CA LEU A 714 10.02 32.65 -22.33
C LEU A 714 9.86 31.15 -22.06
N LEU A 715 10.96 30.41 -21.89
CA LEU A 715 10.91 28.99 -21.52
C LEU A 715 10.18 28.76 -20.19
N LYS A 716 10.57 29.50 -19.13
CA LYS A 716 9.94 29.40 -17.81
C LYS A 716 8.44 29.73 -17.89
N LYS A 717 8.08 30.74 -18.68
CA LYS A 717 6.70 31.15 -18.90
C LYS A 717 5.88 30.06 -19.59
N VAL A 718 6.38 29.50 -20.70
CA VAL A 718 5.66 28.45 -21.43
C VAL A 718 5.52 27.17 -20.61
N LEU A 719 6.57 26.76 -19.89
CA LEU A 719 6.48 25.63 -18.96
C LEU A 719 5.42 25.86 -17.89
N ASN A 720 5.38 27.05 -17.28
CA ASN A 720 4.38 27.40 -16.27
C ASN A 720 2.94 27.35 -16.84
N ILE A 721 2.73 27.81 -18.07
CA ILE A 721 1.44 27.70 -18.77
C ILE A 721 1.05 26.24 -18.94
N ILE A 722 1.95 25.39 -19.47
CA ILE A 722 1.69 23.97 -19.68
C ILE A 722 1.37 23.27 -18.36
N THR A 723 2.14 23.54 -17.29
CA THR A 723 1.90 22.94 -15.97
C THR A 723 0.57 23.37 -15.36
N ASN A 724 0.15 24.62 -15.56
CA ASN A 724 -1.14 25.11 -15.05
C ASN A 724 -2.31 24.52 -15.81
N VAL A 725 -2.22 24.41 -17.14
CA VAL A 725 -3.24 23.74 -17.96
C VAL A 725 -3.36 22.26 -17.56
N LEU A 726 -2.23 21.58 -17.32
CA LEU A 726 -2.22 20.19 -16.84
C LEU A 726 -2.91 20.05 -15.48
N HIS A 727 -2.56 20.92 -14.52
CA HIS A 727 -3.14 20.89 -13.18
C HIS A 727 -4.66 21.09 -13.23
N LEU A 728 -5.11 22.09 -13.99
CA LEU A 728 -6.53 22.38 -14.17
C LEU A 728 -7.26 21.22 -14.86
N ASP A 729 -6.69 20.64 -15.92
CA ASP A 729 -7.30 19.51 -16.63
C ASP A 729 -7.44 18.28 -15.71
N HIS A 730 -6.45 18.01 -14.88
CA HIS A 730 -6.51 16.93 -13.89
C HIS A 730 -7.58 17.20 -12.82
N GLU A 731 -7.69 18.42 -12.29
CA GLU A 731 -8.70 18.77 -11.30
C GLU A 731 -10.12 18.72 -11.87
N VAL A 732 -10.32 19.16 -13.10
CA VAL A 732 -11.64 19.22 -13.75
C VAL A 732 -12.09 17.84 -14.23
N ARG A 733 -11.20 17.04 -14.86
CA ARG A 733 -11.57 15.74 -15.42
C ARG A 733 -11.49 14.58 -14.44
N GLY A 734 -10.73 14.70 -13.36
CA GLY A 734 -10.59 13.66 -12.34
C GLY A 734 -10.16 12.31 -12.95
N THR A 735 -11.06 11.32 -12.93
CA THR A 735 -10.79 9.97 -13.45
C THR A 735 -10.66 9.90 -14.98
N ASP A 736 -11.24 10.87 -15.70
CA ASP A 736 -11.18 10.92 -17.16
C ASP A 736 -9.90 11.61 -17.67
N PHE A 737 -8.99 12.02 -16.78
CA PHE A 737 -7.74 12.66 -17.14
C PHE A 737 -6.81 11.74 -17.96
N HIS A 738 -6.21 12.29 -19.02
CA HIS A 738 -5.22 11.63 -19.86
C HIS A 738 -3.86 12.34 -19.76
N SER A 739 -2.87 11.66 -19.19
CA SER A 739 -1.51 12.18 -19.01
C SER A 739 -0.68 12.26 -20.31
N MET A 740 -1.04 11.47 -21.33
CA MET A 740 -0.24 11.29 -22.56
C MET A 740 0.09 12.59 -23.32
N PRO A 741 -0.85 13.52 -23.56
CA PRO A 741 -0.57 14.74 -24.32
C PRO A 741 0.51 15.59 -23.63
N TYR A 742 0.38 15.77 -22.32
CA TYR A 742 1.33 16.52 -21.51
C TYR A 742 2.69 15.84 -21.41
N GLN A 743 2.70 14.51 -21.24
CA GLN A 743 3.93 13.72 -21.25
C GLN A 743 4.71 13.92 -22.55
N ARG A 744 4.02 13.85 -23.70
CA ARG A 744 4.61 14.04 -25.02
C ARG A 744 5.18 15.45 -25.18
N ILE A 745 4.39 16.47 -24.81
CA ILE A 745 4.84 17.87 -24.90
C ILE A 745 6.12 18.06 -24.09
N LEU A 746 6.14 17.66 -22.81
CA LEU A 746 7.28 17.88 -21.92
C LEU A 746 8.54 17.14 -22.39
N ILE A 747 8.43 15.86 -22.77
CA ILE A 747 9.62 15.07 -23.13
C ILE A 747 10.21 15.47 -24.49
N ILE A 748 9.37 15.81 -25.47
CA ILE A 748 9.88 16.26 -26.78
C ILE A 748 10.48 17.66 -26.65
N MET A 749 9.84 18.56 -25.89
CA MET A 749 10.39 19.89 -25.64
C MET A 749 11.74 19.80 -24.90
N PHE A 750 11.87 18.90 -23.93
CA PHE A 750 13.13 18.63 -23.26
C PHE A 750 14.21 18.15 -24.25
N ASN A 751 13.89 17.17 -25.10
CA ASN A 751 14.85 16.63 -26.07
C ASN A 751 15.31 17.69 -27.10
N GLU A 752 14.40 18.54 -27.59
CA GLU A 752 14.69 19.59 -28.57
C GLU A 752 15.53 20.75 -28.02
N LEU A 753 15.28 21.13 -26.76
CA LEU A 753 15.99 22.24 -26.09
C LEU A 753 17.30 21.82 -25.43
N THR A 754 17.50 20.51 -25.19
CA THR A 754 18.78 19.99 -24.68
C THR A 754 19.67 19.44 -25.79
N ALA A 755 19.21 19.35 -27.04
CA ALA A 755 20.04 19.00 -28.19
C ALA A 755 21.32 19.87 -28.26
N PRO A 756 22.49 19.32 -28.63
CA PRO A 756 23.72 20.11 -28.72
C PRO A 756 23.52 21.29 -29.69
N ASP A 757 23.61 22.51 -29.16
CA ASP A 757 23.36 23.75 -29.89
C ASP A 757 24.21 24.87 -29.27
N PRO A 758 25.20 25.41 -29.99
CA PRO A 758 26.10 26.44 -29.45
C PRO A 758 25.36 27.66 -28.88
N THR A 759 24.17 27.96 -29.38
CA THR A 759 23.35 29.09 -28.89
C THR A 759 22.69 28.82 -27.55
N LEU A 760 22.42 27.54 -27.24
CA LEU A 760 21.74 27.12 -26.01
C LEU A 760 22.72 26.61 -24.95
N ASP A 761 23.92 26.18 -25.32
CA ASP A 761 24.92 25.62 -24.40
C ASP A 761 25.23 26.58 -23.23
N VAL A 762 25.28 27.88 -23.51
CA VAL A 762 25.51 28.95 -22.50
C VAL A 762 24.40 29.01 -21.44
N ILE A 763 23.17 28.61 -21.79
CA ILE A 763 22.01 28.58 -20.90
C ILE A 763 21.55 27.18 -20.52
N SER A 764 22.35 26.15 -20.81
CA SER A 764 22.03 24.74 -20.58
C SER A 764 21.53 24.46 -19.16
N TRP A 765 22.21 24.98 -18.13
CA TRP A 765 21.76 24.87 -16.73
C TRP A 765 20.36 25.46 -16.52
N HIS A 766 20.09 26.67 -17.03
CA HIS A 766 18.80 27.34 -16.85
C HIS A 766 17.66 26.59 -17.55
N ILE A 767 17.95 25.93 -18.67
CA ILE A 767 16.99 25.04 -19.35
C ILE A 767 16.68 23.85 -18.44
N LEU A 768 17.71 23.15 -17.94
CA LEU A 768 17.54 22.00 -17.05
C LEU A 768 16.80 22.40 -15.76
N GLU A 769 17.15 23.54 -15.16
CA GLU A 769 16.49 24.10 -13.99
C GLU A 769 15.00 24.33 -14.24
N ALA A 770 14.64 24.94 -15.37
CA ALA A 770 13.25 25.21 -15.71
C ALA A 770 12.42 23.92 -15.81
N PHE A 771 12.95 22.88 -16.46
CA PHE A 771 12.29 21.56 -16.50
C PHE A 771 12.23 20.88 -15.13
N GLY A 772 13.29 20.99 -14.32
CA GLY A 772 13.30 20.47 -12.96
C GLY A 772 12.24 21.13 -12.08
N GLN A 773 12.06 22.45 -12.18
CA GLN A 773 11.01 23.20 -11.50
C GLN A 773 9.62 22.78 -11.97
N ALA A 774 9.41 22.65 -13.29
CA ALA A 774 8.15 22.19 -13.85
C ALA A 774 7.76 20.78 -13.33
N LEU A 775 8.70 19.83 -13.35
CA LEU A 775 8.48 18.48 -12.83
C LEU A 775 8.30 18.45 -11.31
N PHE A 776 8.98 19.32 -10.56
CA PHE A 776 8.76 19.44 -9.13
C PHE A 776 7.34 19.93 -8.80
N ILE A 777 6.82 20.89 -9.58
CA ILE A 777 5.44 21.38 -9.43
C ILE A 777 4.43 20.27 -9.77
N LEU A 778 4.74 19.46 -10.78
CA LEU A 778 3.92 18.32 -11.24
C LEU A 778 4.16 17.01 -10.47
N GLN A 779 4.85 17.05 -9.33
CA GLN A 779 5.16 15.83 -8.56
C GLN A 779 3.91 14.98 -8.27
N PRO A 780 4.03 13.64 -8.18
CA PRO A 780 2.89 12.73 -8.02
C PRO A 780 1.97 13.03 -6.81
N ARG A 781 2.50 13.66 -5.75
CA ARG A 781 1.68 14.09 -4.59
C ARG A 781 0.69 15.21 -4.91
N ARG A 782 0.97 16.03 -5.93
CA ARG A 782 0.10 17.12 -6.37
C ARG A 782 -0.82 16.68 -7.50
N VAL A 783 -0.29 15.91 -8.46
CA VAL A 783 -1.05 15.43 -9.62
C VAL A 783 -0.97 13.90 -9.73
N PRO A 784 -1.71 13.13 -8.91
CA PRO A 784 -1.64 11.67 -8.89
C PRO A 784 -1.93 11.02 -10.24
N GLY A 785 -2.86 11.57 -11.05
CA GLY A 785 -3.16 11.07 -12.39
C GLY A 785 -2.00 11.18 -13.38
N PHE A 786 -1.00 12.01 -13.08
CA PHE A 786 0.21 12.16 -13.90
C PHE A 786 1.39 11.28 -13.42
N ALA A 787 1.25 10.53 -12.33
CA ALA A 787 2.38 9.84 -11.67
C ALA A 787 3.17 8.88 -12.58
N TYR A 788 2.50 8.12 -13.45
CA TYR A 788 3.17 7.20 -14.39
C TYR A 788 3.97 7.97 -15.44
N ALA A 789 3.36 8.96 -16.07
CA ALA A 789 4.02 9.82 -17.05
C ALA A 789 5.19 10.59 -16.43
N TRP A 790 5.04 11.04 -15.19
CA TRP A 790 6.07 11.71 -14.42
C TRP A 790 7.27 10.77 -14.19
N LEU A 791 7.04 9.53 -13.76
CA LEU A 791 8.10 8.53 -13.57
C LEU A 791 8.78 8.16 -14.90
N ASP A 792 8.01 8.05 -15.98
CA ASP A 792 8.55 7.79 -17.31
C ASP A 792 9.47 8.92 -17.79
N ILE A 793 9.14 10.19 -17.51
CA ILE A 793 9.99 11.34 -17.86
C ILE A 793 11.29 11.30 -17.08
N ILE A 794 11.23 11.17 -15.75
CA ILE A 794 12.46 11.16 -14.94
C ILE A 794 13.31 9.92 -15.19
N GLY A 795 12.67 8.79 -15.56
CA GLY A 795 13.33 7.55 -15.94
C GLY A 795 13.81 7.51 -17.39
N HIS A 796 13.56 8.56 -18.19
CA HIS A 796 13.90 8.57 -19.60
C HIS A 796 15.41 8.69 -19.81
N ARG A 797 15.97 7.85 -20.70
CA ARG A 797 17.43 7.79 -20.96
C ARG A 797 18.06 9.15 -21.27
N ASN A 798 17.38 10.01 -22.03
CA ASN A 798 17.89 11.33 -22.36
C ASN A 798 17.83 12.25 -21.14
N PHE A 799 16.77 12.17 -20.33
CA PHE A 799 16.64 13.00 -19.14
C PHE A 799 17.78 12.70 -18.15
N ILE A 800 17.98 11.42 -17.86
CA ILE A 800 19.09 10.94 -17.02
C ILE A 800 20.46 11.33 -17.62
N GLY A 801 20.67 11.09 -18.91
CA GLY A 801 21.93 11.38 -19.60
C GLY A 801 22.31 12.87 -19.56
N ARG A 802 21.35 13.77 -19.82
CA ARG A 802 21.60 15.21 -19.78
C ARG A 802 21.89 15.75 -18.38
N LEU A 803 21.22 15.19 -17.37
CA LEU A 803 21.41 15.63 -15.98
C LEU A 803 22.69 15.07 -15.36
N LEU A 804 23.03 13.81 -15.62
CA LEU A 804 24.08 13.10 -14.87
C LEU A 804 25.36 12.83 -15.68
N LYS A 805 25.30 12.76 -17.01
CA LYS A 805 26.46 12.46 -17.86
C LYS A 805 27.06 13.69 -18.54
N GLU A 806 26.21 14.54 -19.11
CA GLU A 806 26.62 15.65 -19.98
C GLU A 806 26.50 17.04 -19.32
N SER A 807 26.28 17.09 -18.00
CA SER A 807 26.03 18.34 -17.28
C SER A 807 27.32 19.17 -17.10
N ALA A 808 27.24 20.45 -17.46
CA ALA A 808 28.26 21.45 -17.14
C ALA A 808 28.37 21.73 -15.63
N GLU A 809 27.30 21.47 -14.87
CA GLU A 809 27.16 21.78 -13.44
C GLU A 809 26.73 20.52 -12.67
N PRO A 810 27.60 19.50 -12.57
CA PRO A 810 27.22 18.14 -12.14
C PRO A 810 26.67 18.11 -10.71
N MET A 811 27.19 18.93 -9.80
CA MET A 811 26.71 18.99 -8.41
C MET A 811 25.27 19.53 -8.33
N LYS A 812 24.96 20.59 -9.09
CA LYS A 812 23.61 21.18 -9.11
C LYS A 812 22.60 20.26 -9.78
N THR A 813 22.97 19.63 -10.90
CA THR A 813 22.07 18.69 -11.59
C THR A 813 21.85 17.41 -10.80
N ALA A 814 22.87 16.89 -10.12
CA ALA A 814 22.75 15.75 -9.21
C ALA A 814 21.80 16.04 -8.05
N ALA A 815 21.92 17.21 -7.42
CA ALA A 815 21.03 17.64 -6.33
C ALA A 815 19.57 17.76 -6.82
N MET A 816 19.37 18.39 -7.98
CA MET A 816 18.03 18.54 -8.57
C MET A 816 17.41 17.19 -8.92
N TYR A 817 18.15 16.29 -9.56
CA TYR A 817 17.65 14.96 -9.92
C TYR A 817 17.35 14.11 -8.68
N THR A 818 18.21 14.18 -7.66
CA THR A 818 17.95 13.55 -6.35
C THR A 818 16.67 14.07 -5.72
N GLN A 819 16.43 15.39 -5.78
CA GLN A 819 15.20 15.98 -5.26
C GLN A 819 13.95 15.45 -5.97
N LEU A 820 14.00 15.23 -7.30
CA LEU A 820 12.90 14.60 -8.04
C LEU A 820 12.67 13.16 -7.55
N ILE A 821 13.72 12.34 -7.43
CA ILE A 821 13.61 10.98 -6.89
C ILE A 821 12.96 10.99 -5.50
N ILE A 822 13.37 11.90 -4.62
CA ILE A 822 12.78 12.05 -3.28
C ILE A 822 11.29 12.42 -3.37
N CYS A 823 10.88 13.28 -4.30
CA CYS A 823 9.46 13.62 -4.48
C CYS A 823 8.61 12.38 -4.83
N HIS A 824 9.14 11.52 -5.70
CA HIS A 824 8.51 10.24 -6.05
C HIS A 824 8.48 9.24 -4.90
N LEU A 825 9.60 9.09 -4.18
CA LEU A 825 9.67 8.20 -3.03
C LEU A 825 8.75 8.67 -1.90
N LYS A 826 8.61 9.98 -1.67
CA LYS A 826 7.63 10.55 -0.71
C LYS A 826 6.19 10.27 -1.11
N PHE A 827 5.89 10.19 -2.41
CA PHE A 827 4.58 9.77 -2.88
C PHE A 827 4.34 8.28 -2.61
N LEU A 828 5.33 7.42 -2.86
CA LEU A 828 5.20 5.98 -2.66
C LEU A 828 5.21 5.54 -1.19
N ALA A 829 5.95 6.24 -0.33
CA ALA A 829 6.19 5.87 1.07
C ALA A 829 4.92 5.46 1.86
N PRO A 830 3.80 6.21 1.85
CA PRO A 830 2.60 5.80 2.60
C PRO A 830 2.00 4.49 2.09
N PHE A 831 2.06 4.22 0.78
CA PHE A 831 1.56 2.98 0.20
C PHE A 831 2.50 1.80 0.49
N LEU A 832 3.81 2.04 0.49
CA LEU A 832 4.83 1.02 0.73
C LEU A 832 4.94 0.61 2.21
N ARG A 833 4.49 1.45 3.14
CA ARG A 833 4.35 1.07 4.56
C ARG A 833 3.23 0.05 4.78
N ASN A 834 2.23 0.04 3.90
CA ASN A 834 1.14 -0.92 3.96
C ASN A 834 1.58 -2.26 3.38
N ILE A 835 1.20 -3.34 4.06
CA ILE A 835 1.52 -4.71 3.62
C ILE A 835 0.79 -5.05 2.31
N GLN A 836 -0.40 -4.49 2.08
CA GLN A 836 -1.18 -4.71 0.87
C GLN A 836 -0.98 -3.56 -0.12
N LEU A 837 -0.36 -3.88 -1.26
CA LEU A 837 -0.10 -2.93 -2.34
C LEU A 837 -1.16 -3.07 -3.44
N PRO A 838 -1.90 -2.00 -3.77
CA PRO A 838 -2.78 -1.98 -4.94
C PRO A 838 -1.99 -2.30 -6.23
N LYS A 839 -2.64 -2.92 -7.22
CA LYS A 839 -1.98 -3.32 -8.49
C LYS A 839 -1.27 -2.15 -9.19
N SER A 840 -1.89 -0.96 -9.16
CA SER A 840 -1.32 0.28 -9.72
C SER A 840 0.00 0.65 -9.03
N ILE A 841 0.01 0.68 -7.69
CA ILE A 841 1.21 0.97 -6.90
C ILE A 841 2.27 -0.12 -7.08
N ALA A 842 1.90 -1.40 -7.14
CA ALA A 842 2.84 -2.49 -7.40
C ALA A 842 3.54 -2.33 -8.76
N MET A 843 2.81 -1.90 -9.79
CA MET A 843 3.40 -1.57 -11.11
C MET A 843 4.33 -0.36 -11.03
N MET A 844 3.93 0.69 -10.31
CA MET A 844 4.76 1.89 -10.07
C MET A 844 6.05 1.55 -9.32
N TYR A 845 5.96 0.67 -8.31
CA TYR A 845 7.10 0.19 -7.54
C TYR A 845 8.10 -0.56 -8.43
N LYS A 846 7.62 -1.44 -9.32
CA LYS A 846 8.48 -2.09 -10.33
C LYS A 846 9.18 -1.09 -11.25
N GLY A 847 8.47 -0.04 -11.69
CA GLY A 847 9.07 1.06 -12.46
C GLY A 847 10.17 1.78 -11.67
N THR A 848 9.92 2.04 -10.38
CA THR A 848 10.88 2.68 -9.46
C THR A 848 12.15 1.86 -9.29
N LEU A 849 12.01 0.54 -9.11
CA LEU A 849 13.15 -0.38 -9.03
C LEU A 849 13.99 -0.34 -10.32
N ARG A 850 13.35 -0.30 -11.50
CA ARG A 850 14.07 -0.21 -12.78
C ARG A 850 14.85 1.09 -12.91
N VAL A 851 14.25 2.23 -12.57
CA VAL A 851 14.94 3.53 -12.60
C VAL A 851 16.15 3.53 -11.66
N LEU A 852 15.98 3.04 -10.43
CA LEU A 852 17.09 2.96 -9.47
C LEU A 852 18.17 1.96 -9.87
N LEU A 853 17.81 0.85 -10.53
CA LEU A 853 18.78 -0.09 -11.09
C LEU A 853 19.63 0.54 -12.19
N VAL A 854 19.01 1.33 -13.08
CA VAL A 854 19.74 2.08 -14.11
C VAL A 854 20.68 3.08 -13.46
N ILE A 855 20.22 3.84 -12.46
CA ILE A 855 21.08 4.78 -11.72
C ILE A 855 22.21 4.04 -11.01
N LEU A 856 21.94 2.90 -10.36
CA LEU A 856 22.96 2.11 -9.66
C LEU A 856 24.05 1.62 -10.62
N HIS A 857 23.69 1.20 -11.83
CA HIS A 857 24.65 0.71 -12.81
C HIS A 857 25.43 1.86 -13.48
N ASP A 858 24.73 2.90 -13.94
CA ASP A 858 25.30 3.95 -14.78
C ASP A 858 25.81 5.17 -13.99
N PHE A 859 25.31 5.41 -12.78
CA PHE A 859 25.63 6.59 -11.96
C PHE A 859 25.62 6.27 -10.45
N PRO A 860 26.37 5.25 -9.97
CA PRO A 860 26.35 4.84 -8.57
C PRO A 860 26.81 5.94 -7.62
N GLU A 861 27.66 6.87 -8.06
CA GLU A 861 28.15 8.00 -7.25
C GLU A 861 26.99 8.87 -6.73
N LEU A 862 25.93 9.06 -7.54
CA LEU A 862 24.73 9.78 -7.12
C LEU A 862 24.09 9.11 -5.90
N LEU A 863 23.90 7.79 -5.95
CA LEU A 863 23.33 7.04 -4.84
C LEU A 863 24.28 7.02 -3.64
N CYS A 864 25.60 6.98 -3.87
CA CYS A 864 26.60 7.03 -2.79
C CYS A 864 26.55 8.33 -1.99
N GLU A 865 26.58 9.46 -2.69
CA GLU A 865 26.71 10.79 -2.09
C GLU A 865 25.40 11.27 -1.44
N TYR A 866 24.25 10.79 -1.92
CA TYR A 866 22.91 11.15 -1.44
C TYR A 866 22.17 10.00 -0.71
N HIS A 867 22.85 8.89 -0.40
CA HIS A 867 22.20 7.70 0.18
C HIS A 867 21.36 8.00 1.42
N ILE A 868 21.74 8.99 2.23
CA ILE A 868 21.11 9.29 3.52
C ILE A 868 19.72 9.88 3.30
N VAL A 869 19.60 10.96 2.51
CA VAL A 869 18.29 11.57 2.23
C VAL A 869 17.37 10.65 1.45
N ILE A 870 17.94 9.80 0.58
CA ILE A 870 17.17 8.81 -0.16
C ILE A 870 16.65 7.73 0.81
N CYS A 871 17.51 7.15 1.64
CA CYS A 871 17.12 6.13 2.62
C CYS A 871 16.17 6.66 3.69
N ASP A 872 16.31 7.92 4.11
CA ASP A 872 15.41 8.56 5.08
C ASP A 872 13.99 8.73 4.51
N THR A 873 13.87 8.79 3.19
CA THR A 873 12.57 8.84 2.49
C THR A 873 11.96 7.44 2.32
N ILE A 874 12.79 6.39 2.26
CA ILE A 874 12.35 5.01 2.01
C ILE A 874 11.90 4.35 3.33
N PRO A 875 10.68 3.82 3.43
CA PRO A 875 10.24 3.09 4.61
C PRO A 875 11.20 1.93 4.98
N PRO A 876 11.47 1.69 6.28
CA PRO A 876 12.45 0.68 6.69
C PRO A 876 12.17 -0.73 6.18
N ASN A 877 10.89 -1.09 6.03
CA ASN A 877 10.42 -2.38 5.52
C ASN A 877 10.68 -2.59 4.01
N CYS A 878 11.05 -1.53 3.27
CA CYS A 878 11.40 -1.61 1.86
C CYS A 878 12.86 -2.03 1.65
N VAL A 879 13.22 -3.20 2.18
CA VAL A 879 14.60 -3.68 2.27
C VAL A 879 15.31 -3.67 0.91
N GLN A 880 14.69 -4.24 -0.13
CA GLN A 880 15.29 -4.28 -1.48
C GLN A 880 15.59 -2.89 -2.04
N LEU A 881 14.68 -1.93 -1.81
CA LEU A 881 14.83 -0.57 -2.31
C LEU A 881 15.99 0.15 -1.62
N ARG A 882 16.14 -0.06 -0.30
CA ARG A 882 17.27 0.45 0.47
C ARG A 882 18.57 -0.22 0.04
N ASN A 883 18.56 -1.53 -0.15
CA ASN A 883 19.73 -2.27 -0.60
C ASN A 883 20.24 -1.78 -1.96
N LEU A 884 19.37 -1.43 -2.91
CA LEU A 884 19.80 -0.82 -4.18
C LEU A 884 20.62 0.46 -3.96
N VAL A 885 20.17 1.33 -3.05
CA VAL A 885 20.85 2.59 -2.73
C VAL A 885 22.16 2.33 -1.97
N LEU A 886 22.11 1.45 -0.96
CA LEU A 886 23.23 1.18 -0.06
C LEU A 886 24.32 0.29 -0.68
N SER A 887 24.00 -0.43 -1.77
CA SER A 887 24.96 -1.23 -2.53
C SER A 887 25.72 -0.42 -3.58
N ALA A 888 25.42 0.88 -3.73
CA ALA A 888 26.17 1.74 -4.64
C ALA A 888 27.59 1.98 -4.12
N TYR A 889 28.56 2.00 -5.03
CA TYR A 889 29.96 2.29 -4.74
C TYR A 889 30.63 3.03 -5.92
N PRO A 890 31.71 3.80 -5.67
CA PRO A 890 32.40 4.53 -6.74
C PRO A 890 32.89 3.59 -7.85
N LYS A 891 32.66 3.92 -9.12
CA LYS A 891 32.96 3.03 -10.26
C LYS A 891 34.43 2.62 -10.38
N ASN A 892 35.34 3.46 -9.91
CA ASN A 892 36.78 3.23 -9.94
C ASN A 892 37.29 2.33 -8.79
N MET A 893 36.41 1.95 -7.85
CA MET A 893 36.75 1.04 -6.75
C MET A 893 36.51 -0.42 -7.16
N ARG A 894 37.49 -1.28 -6.86
CA ARG A 894 37.31 -2.74 -6.94
C ARG A 894 36.98 -3.28 -5.56
N LEU A 895 35.80 -3.86 -5.42
CA LEU A 895 35.38 -4.47 -4.16
C LEU A 895 36.14 -5.78 -3.94
N PRO A 896 36.78 -5.98 -2.77
CA PRO A 896 37.29 -7.29 -2.38
C PRO A 896 36.15 -8.29 -2.25
N ASP A 897 36.38 -9.55 -2.62
CA ASP A 897 35.37 -10.59 -2.42
C ASP A 897 35.14 -10.83 -0.91
N PRO A 898 33.91 -10.62 -0.38
CA PRO A 898 33.60 -10.87 1.02
C PRO A 898 33.86 -12.31 1.48
N PHE A 899 33.88 -13.27 0.55
CA PHE A 899 34.06 -14.69 0.88
C PHE A 899 35.50 -15.18 0.70
N GLY A 900 36.46 -14.30 0.39
CA GLY A 900 37.87 -14.66 0.33
C GLY A 900 38.39 -15.14 1.68
N SER A 901 39.00 -16.32 1.73
CA SER A 901 39.38 -17.05 2.96
C SER A 901 40.38 -16.32 3.88
N ASN A 902 40.98 -15.20 3.47
CA ASN A 902 41.96 -14.44 4.25
C ASN A 902 41.78 -12.91 4.13
N LEU A 903 40.56 -12.40 3.94
CA LEU A 903 40.32 -10.96 3.83
C LEU A 903 40.55 -10.27 5.19
N LYS A 904 41.73 -9.66 5.37
CA LYS A 904 42.01 -8.77 6.50
C LYS A 904 41.43 -7.38 6.22
N VAL A 905 40.20 -7.15 6.66
CA VAL A 905 39.48 -5.88 6.47
C VAL A 905 40.31 -4.68 6.92
N ASP A 906 41.03 -4.82 8.05
CA ASP A 906 41.89 -3.77 8.62
C ASP A 906 43.07 -3.35 7.73
N SER A 907 43.45 -4.18 6.76
CA SER A 907 44.58 -3.92 5.86
C SER A 907 44.19 -3.14 4.60
N LEU A 908 42.89 -2.94 4.36
CA LEU A 908 42.40 -2.23 3.19
C LEU A 908 42.60 -0.72 3.37
N LEU A 909 43.38 -0.10 2.48
CA LEU A 909 43.66 1.34 2.52
C LEU A 909 42.36 2.16 2.44
N GLU A 910 41.39 1.68 1.68
CA GLU A 910 40.08 2.28 1.50
C GLU A 910 39.34 2.44 2.85
N MET A 911 39.57 1.56 3.83
CA MET A 911 38.94 1.63 5.17
C MET A 911 39.41 2.80 6.02
N THR A 912 40.45 3.51 5.59
CA THR A 912 40.92 4.74 6.25
C THR A 912 40.32 6.00 5.62
N GLN A 913 39.68 5.88 4.44
CA GLN A 913 39.16 7.02 3.69
C GLN A 913 37.68 7.29 4.02
N GLU A 914 37.36 8.55 4.28
CA GLU A 914 35.97 8.96 4.47
C GLU A 914 35.17 8.94 3.16
N PRO A 915 33.91 8.47 3.18
CA PRO A 915 33.06 8.50 2.01
C PRO A 915 32.67 9.94 1.65
N LYS A 916 32.58 10.26 0.36
CA LYS A 916 32.07 11.56 -0.09
C LYS A 916 30.59 11.70 0.27
N MET A 917 30.24 12.83 0.89
CA MET A 917 28.87 13.14 1.31
C MET A 917 28.55 14.62 1.05
N ASN A 918 27.42 14.89 0.38
CA ASN A 918 27.00 16.25 0.01
C ASN A 918 26.03 16.88 1.03
N ILE A 919 25.82 16.27 2.20
CA ILE A 919 24.85 16.72 3.21
C ILE A 919 25.56 16.93 4.53
N ASN A 920 25.40 18.15 5.09
CA ASN A 920 25.88 18.47 6.42
C ASN A 920 24.91 17.92 7.48
N MET A 921 25.24 16.79 8.08
CA MET A 921 24.42 16.13 9.11
C MET A 921 24.17 17.02 10.34
N ALA A 922 25.15 17.88 10.67
CA ALA A 922 25.04 18.78 11.80
C ALA A 922 23.94 19.84 11.63
N ALA A 923 23.46 20.07 10.40
CA ALA A 923 22.36 21.00 10.11
C ALA A 923 20.97 20.36 10.31
N ILE A 924 20.90 19.02 10.34
CA ILE A 924 19.64 18.28 10.55
C ILE A 924 19.33 18.14 12.05
N ILE A 925 20.36 18.08 12.89
CA ILE A 925 20.23 17.97 14.34
C ILE A 925 19.77 19.33 14.90
N PRO A 926 18.70 19.38 15.72
CA PRO A 926 18.29 20.61 16.39
C PRO A 926 19.45 21.26 17.15
N PRO A 927 19.64 22.60 17.07
CA PRO A 927 20.81 23.27 17.65
C PRO A 927 21.01 22.96 19.13
N ASP A 928 19.93 22.95 19.92
CA ASP A 928 19.98 22.69 21.36
C ASP A 928 20.47 21.26 21.66
N LEU A 929 19.99 20.28 20.88
CA LEU A 929 20.42 18.88 21.00
C LEU A 929 21.88 18.73 20.56
N ARG A 930 22.28 19.43 19.49
CA ARG A 930 23.66 19.38 18.97
C ARG A 930 24.66 19.93 19.98
N THR A 931 24.39 21.09 20.57
CA THR A 931 25.30 21.71 21.55
C THR A 931 25.49 20.79 22.77
N GLN A 932 24.40 20.26 23.33
CA GLN A 932 24.48 19.32 24.46
C GLN A 932 25.21 18.01 24.09
N LEU A 933 25.00 17.52 22.86
CA LEU A 933 25.72 16.36 22.34
C LEU A 933 27.21 16.64 22.22
N ASP A 934 27.62 17.76 21.61
CA ASP A 934 29.02 18.16 21.47
C ASP A 934 29.69 18.36 22.83
N ASP A 935 29.01 18.99 23.78
CA ASP A 935 29.51 19.16 25.14
C ASP A 935 29.79 17.80 25.79
N TYR A 936 28.86 16.84 25.68
CA TYR A 936 29.05 15.49 26.19
C TYR A 936 30.19 14.74 25.48
N LEU A 937 30.27 14.82 24.15
CA LEU A 937 31.30 14.15 23.37
C LEU A 937 32.72 14.67 23.68
N ASN A 938 32.85 15.98 23.94
CA ASN A 938 34.15 16.61 24.22
C ASN A 938 34.58 16.44 25.68
N THR A 939 33.66 16.58 26.63
CA THR A 939 33.99 16.65 28.06
C THR A 939 33.73 15.36 28.82
N ARG A 940 32.86 14.49 28.28
CA ARG A 940 32.27 13.34 28.98
C ARG A 940 31.60 13.73 30.33
N SER A 941 31.28 15.00 30.53
CA SER A 941 30.69 15.54 31.76
C SER A 941 29.31 16.14 31.47
N SER A 942 28.30 15.27 31.32
CA SER A 942 26.87 15.61 31.39
C SER A 942 26.03 14.31 31.40
N VAL A 943 26.13 13.55 32.49
CA VAL A 943 25.47 12.23 32.60
C VAL A 943 23.94 12.36 32.53
N ASP A 944 23.39 13.50 32.96
CA ASP A 944 21.96 13.81 32.84
C ASP A 944 21.51 13.90 31.38
N PHE A 945 22.30 14.56 30.51
CA PHE A 945 22.02 14.59 29.07
C PHE A 945 22.01 13.18 28.50
N HIS A 946 23.02 12.39 28.85
CA HIS A 946 23.15 11.02 28.39
C HIS A 946 21.92 10.18 28.77
N ALA A 947 21.45 10.24 30.02
CA ALA A 947 20.24 9.55 30.45
C ALA A 947 18.97 10.07 29.75
N ASN A 948 18.91 11.37 29.43
CA ASN A 948 17.74 11.99 28.81
C ASN A 948 17.70 11.90 27.28
N LEU A 949 18.80 11.54 26.61
CA LEU A 949 18.88 11.46 25.15
C LEU A 949 17.74 10.65 24.48
N PRO A 950 17.31 9.48 25.00
CA PRO A 950 16.19 8.74 24.44
C PRO A 950 14.88 9.54 24.41
N SER A 951 14.65 10.38 25.43
CA SER A 951 13.47 11.24 25.52
C SER A 951 13.53 12.41 24.54
N LEU A 952 14.72 12.96 24.29
CA LEU A 952 14.94 14.04 23.32
C LEU A 952 14.71 13.57 21.88
N LEU A 953 14.91 12.28 21.60
CA LEU A 953 14.67 11.67 20.29
C LEU A 953 13.20 11.24 20.09
N GLN A 954 12.42 11.20 21.17
CA GLN A 954 11.02 10.81 21.15
C GLN A 954 10.14 12.02 20.82
N VAL A 955 9.30 11.89 19.81
CA VAL A 955 8.36 12.93 19.34
C VAL A 955 6.90 12.58 19.59
N SER A 956 6.58 11.30 19.78
CA SER A 956 5.21 10.87 20.08
C SER A 956 5.17 9.61 20.94
N ASN A 957 3.97 9.27 21.43
CA ASN A 957 3.70 7.99 22.10
C ASN A 957 2.99 6.97 21.17
N ILE A 958 2.79 7.32 19.90
CA ILE A 958 2.06 6.48 18.93
C ILE A 958 3.02 5.44 18.35
N ALA A 959 2.64 4.16 18.43
CA ALA A 959 3.45 3.07 17.90
C ALA A 959 3.67 3.24 16.38
N GLY A 960 4.93 3.16 15.94
CA GLY A 960 5.35 3.36 14.55
C GLY A 960 5.74 4.81 14.19
N SER A 961 5.51 5.77 15.08
CA SER A 961 5.93 7.17 14.93
C SER A 961 6.48 7.75 16.24
N LYS A 962 6.97 6.90 17.16
CA LYS A 962 7.44 7.35 18.47
C LYS A 962 8.67 8.25 18.38
N TYR A 963 9.57 7.94 17.46
CA TYR A 963 10.87 8.60 17.34
C TYR A 963 11.01 9.36 16.04
N ASN A 964 11.75 10.48 16.09
CA ASN A 964 12.12 11.19 14.88
C ASN A 964 13.23 10.42 14.17
N THR A 965 12.86 9.65 13.14
CA THR A 965 13.79 8.78 12.39
C THR A 965 14.91 9.58 11.73
N THR A 966 14.61 10.75 11.17
CA THR A 966 15.59 11.63 10.51
C THR A 966 16.64 12.13 11.50
N VAL A 967 16.21 12.59 12.69
CA VAL A 967 17.14 13.04 13.73
C VAL A 967 17.95 11.87 14.29
N MET A 968 17.33 10.70 14.51
CA MET A 968 18.04 9.49 14.93
C MET A 968 19.14 9.11 13.92
N ASN A 969 18.83 9.11 12.63
CA ASN A 969 19.79 8.84 11.56
C ASN A 969 20.94 9.86 11.57
N ALA A 970 20.63 11.15 11.73
CA ALA A 970 21.62 12.22 11.78
C ALA A 970 22.52 12.13 13.02
N VAL A 971 21.97 11.84 14.20
CA VAL A 971 22.74 11.66 15.44
C VAL A 971 23.70 10.49 15.31
N VAL A 972 23.23 9.33 14.82
CA VAL A 972 24.08 8.14 14.67
C VAL A 972 25.28 8.41 13.78
N ILE A 973 25.07 9.00 12.59
CA ILE A 973 26.18 9.28 11.68
C ILE A 973 27.08 10.39 12.20
N TYR A 974 26.53 11.44 12.82
CA TYR A 974 27.30 12.54 13.36
C TYR A 974 28.25 12.09 14.48
N VAL A 975 27.74 11.29 15.43
CA VAL A 975 28.54 10.70 16.50
C VAL A 975 29.66 9.81 15.92
N GLY A 976 29.34 8.97 14.94
CA GLY A 976 30.36 8.12 14.29
C GLY A 976 31.44 8.92 13.54
N MET A 977 31.06 9.99 12.83
CA MET A 977 32.02 10.87 12.14
C MET A 977 32.95 11.56 13.14
N ARG A 978 32.42 12.11 14.24
CA ARG A 978 33.22 12.73 15.30
C ARG A 978 34.15 11.71 15.99
N ALA A 979 33.68 10.48 16.17
CA ALA A 979 34.50 9.40 16.72
C ALA A 979 35.69 9.03 15.81
N ILE A 980 35.45 8.88 14.51
CA ILE A 980 36.50 8.63 13.51
C ILE A 980 37.52 9.77 13.50
N GLN A 981 37.04 11.02 13.49
CA GLN A 981 37.89 12.20 13.57
C GLN A 981 38.79 12.16 14.83
N ALA A 982 38.22 11.88 16.00
CA ALA A 982 38.96 11.82 17.25
C ALA A 982 39.99 10.68 17.30
N ILE A 983 39.72 9.55 16.64
CA ILE A 983 40.67 8.43 16.51
C ILE A 983 41.83 8.83 15.59
N HIS A 984 41.54 9.48 14.46
CA HIS A 984 42.55 9.95 13.51
C HIS A 984 43.42 11.07 14.09
N GLU A 985 42.85 12.00 14.87
CA GLU A 985 43.60 13.04 15.59
C GLU A 985 44.60 12.45 16.60
N LYS A 986 44.28 11.29 17.20
CA LYS A 986 45.18 10.52 18.06
C LYS A 986 46.17 9.64 17.28
N GLN A 987 46.17 9.69 15.95
CA GLN A 987 46.98 8.85 15.06
C GLN A 987 46.79 7.35 15.30
N GLN A 988 45.57 6.95 15.68
CA GLN A 988 45.20 5.54 15.90
C GLN A 988 44.41 4.99 14.72
N CYS A 989 44.38 3.66 14.61
CA CYS A 989 43.50 2.97 13.66
C CYS A 989 42.16 2.60 14.33
N ILE A 990 41.12 2.48 13.52
CA ILE A 990 39.81 2.00 13.97
C ILE A 990 39.95 0.50 14.27
N THR A 991 39.69 0.10 15.51
CA THR A 991 39.66 -1.29 15.97
C THR A 991 38.61 -1.42 17.08
N MET A 992 38.28 -2.65 17.49
CA MET A 992 37.39 -2.88 18.64
C MET A 992 37.86 -2.19 19.92
N THR A 993 39.17 -2.10 20.14
CA THR A 993 39.74 -1.51 21.36
C THR A 993 39.77 0.01 21.32
N THR A 994 39.94 0.63 20.15
CA THR A 994 40.00 2.10 20.04
C THR A 994 38.63 2.76 20.06
N ILE A 995 37.57 2.05 19.64
CA ILE A 995 36.19 2.56 19.74
C ILE A 995 35.59 2.39 21.14
N ALA A 996 36.05 1.39 21.90
CA ALA A 996 35.54 1.05 23.22
C ALA A 996 35.84 2.12 24.28
N HIS A 997 34.98 2.21 25.30
CA HIS A 997 35.15 3.09 26.48
C HIS A 997 35.32 4.59 26.15
N THR A 998 34.79 5.04 25.00
CA THR A 998 34.78 6.43 24.57
C THR A 998 33.40 7.08 24.80
N ALA A 999 33.36 8.41 24.92
CA ALA A 999 32.10 9.16 25.01
C ALA A 999 31.16 8.87 23.82
N TYR A 1000 31.71 8.58 22.64
CA TYR A 1000 30.96 8.20 21.45
C TYR A 1000 30.26 6.85 21.60
N MET A 1001 30.98 5.84 22.11
CA MET A 1001 30.43 4.51 22.34
C MET A 1001 29.41 4.50 23.48
N ASP A 1002 29.63 5.33 24.52
CA ASP A 1002 28.67 5.50 25.61
C ASP A 1002 27.29 5.83 25.02
N ILE A 1003 27.19 6.76 24.07
CA ILE A 1003 25.93 7.13 23.39
C ILE A 1003 25.25 5.90 22.76
N PHE A 1004 25.98 5.11 21.99
CA PHE A 1004 25.41 3.93 21.31
C PHE A 1004 24.99 2.84 22.29
N GLN A 1005 25.79 2.56 23.33
CA GLN A 1005 25.45 1.58 24.37
C GLN A 1005 24.20 2.00 25.13
N ASN A 1006 24.12 3.27 25.55
CA ASN A 1006 22.97 3.78 26.25
C ASN A 1006 21.71 3.74 25.39
N LEU A 1007 21.76 4.17 24.13
CA LEU A 1007 20.60 4.07 23.23
C LEU A 1007 20.19 2.59 23.00
N ALA A 1008 21.15 1.66 22.90
CA ALA A 1008 20.86 0.24 22.75
C ALA A 1008 20.18 -0.38 23.98
N VAL A 1009 20.45 0.12 25.20
CA VAL A 1009 19.85 -0.39 26.44
C VAL A 1009 18.56 0.32 26.82
N SER A 1010 18.50 1.65 26.65
CA SER A 1010 17.39 2.50 27.12
C SER A 1010 16.21 2.58 26.16
N LEU A 1011 16.42 2.42 24.86
CA LEU A 1011 15.34 2.49 23.88
C LEU A 1011 14.44 1.25 23.94
N CYS A 1012 13.15 1.45 23.66
CA CYS A 1012 12.23 0.34 23.46
C CYS A 1012 12.54 -0.42 22.14
N THR A 1013 11.86 -1.55 21.90
CA THR A 1013 12.03 -2.37 20.69
C THR A 1013 11.98 -1.57 19.38
N GLU A 1014 11.06 -0.62 19.27
CA GLU A 1014 10.91 0.28 18.11
C GLU A 1014 12.13 1.20 17.96
N GLY A 1015 12.55 1.86 19.04
CA GLY A 1015 13.71 2.76 19.03
C GLY A 1015 15.01 2.02 18.71
N ARG A 1016 15.22 0.84 19.30
CA ARG A 1016 16.39 -0.02 19.00
C ARG A 1016 16.39 -0.48 17.55
N TYR A 1017 15.23 -0.85 17.00
CA TYR A 1017 15.13 -1.20 15.58
C TYR A 1017 15.54 -0.04 14.67
N LEU A 1018 15.14 1.19 14.99
CA LEU A 1018 15.55 2.39 14.24
C LEU A 1018 17.05 2.70 14.41
N LEU A 1019 17.58 2.62 15.64
CA LEU A 1019 19.00 2.82 15.93
C LEU A 1019 19.89 1.87 15.14
N PHE A 1020 19.64 0.57 15.24
CA PHE A 1020 20.43 -0.44 14.53
C PHE A 1020 20.24 -0.35 13.01
N ASN A 1021 19.07 0.07 12.53
CA ASN A 1021 18.88 0.39 11.11
C ASN A 1021 19.73 1.60 10.66
N ALA A 1022 19.86 2.62 11.50
CA ALA A 1022 20.67 3.80 11.24
C ALA A 1022 22.17 3.45 11.17
N ILE A 1023 22.64 2.57 12.06
CA ILE A 1023 24.00 2.00 12.03
C ILE A 1023 24.19 1.15 10.78
N ALA A 1024 23.27 0.22 10.50
CA ALA A 1024 23.35 -0.68 9.35
C ALA A 1024 23.28 0.06 7.99
N ASN A 1025 22.73 1.28 7.93
CA ASN A 1025 22.78 2.11 6.72
C ASN A 1025 24.20 2.55 6.35
N GLN A 1026 25.13 2.52 7.30
CA GLN A 1026 26.51 2.92 7.06
C GLN A 1026 27.39 1.75 6.60
N LEU A 1027 26.87 0.51 6.65
CA LEU A 1027 27.57 -0.69 6.21
C LEU A 1027 27.51 -0.84 4.68
N ARG A 1028 28.30 -0.03 3.96
CA ARG A 1028 28.26 0.11 2.48
C ARG A 1028 29.52 -0.46 1.83
N TYR A 1029 30.16 0.27 0.93
CA TYR A 1029 31.44 -0.13 0.33
C TYR A 1029 32.61 0.13 1.30
N PRO A 1030 33.82 -0.38 1.05
CA PRO A 1030 35.00 -0.09 1.88
C PRO A 1030 35.24 1.42 2.08
N ASN A 1031 35.06 1.90 3.31
CA ASN A 1031 35.34 3.27 3.75
C ASN A 1031 35.40 3.31 5.29
N SER A 1032 35.93 4.40 5.86
CA SER A 1032 36.09 4.57 7.31
C SER A 1032 34.78 4.47 8.09
N HIS A 1033 33.67 4.96 7.53
CA HIS A 1033 32.35 4.85 8.18
C HIS A 1033 31.91 3.38 8.24
N THR A 1034 32.03 2.65 7.15
CA THR A 1034 31.67 1.22 7.08
C THR A 1034 32.50 0.43 8.09
N HIS A 1035 33.80 0.71 8.19
CA HIS A 1035 34.66 0.08 9.17
C HIS A 1035 34.23 0.39 10.61
N TYR A 1036 34.08 1.68 10.94
CA TYR A 1036 33.69 2.12 12.28
C TYR A 1036 32.33 1.55 12.72
N PHE A 1037 31.32 1.61 11.85
CA PHE A 1037 29.98 1.13 12.18
C PHE A 1037 29.88 -0.40 12.17
N SER A 1038 30.70 -1.10 11.38
CA SER A 1038 30.86 -2.56 11.50
C SER A 1038 31.39 -2.92 12.89
N CYS A 1039 32.47 -2.25 13.30
CA CYS A 1039 33.05 -2.48 14.63
C CYS A 1039 32.08 -2.09 15.76
N THR A 1040 31.35 -0.99 15.60
CA THR A 1040 30.33 -0.55 16.57
C THR A 1040 29.23 -1.59 16.74
N LEU A 1041 28.70 -2.12 15.64
CA LEU A 1041 27.59 -3.08 15.70
C LEU A 1041 28.03 -4.41 16.35
N LEU A 1042 29.22 -4.89 16.00
CA LEU A 1042 29.82 -6.09 16.57
C LEU A 1042 30.21 -5.89 18.06
N TYR A 1043 30.71 -4.72 18.45
CA TYR A 1043 30.97 -4.38 19.85
C TYR A 1043 29.67 -4.35 20.67
N LEU A 1044 28.60 -3.74 20.14
CA LEU A 1044 27.29 -3.75 20.79
C LEU A 1044 26.70 -5.16 20.92
N PHE A 1045 27.01 -6.07 20.01
CA PHE A 1045 26.63 -7.47 20.12
C PHE A 1045 27.41 -8.18 21.23
N LEU A 1046 28.73 -7.95 21.30
CA LEU A 1046 29.62 -8.58 22.28
C LEU A 1046 29.33 -8.12 23.72
N GLU A 1047 29.14 -6.82 23.93
CA GLU A 1047 28.91 -6.19 25.25
C GLU A 1047 27.42 -6.12 25.63
N ALA A 1048 26.54 -6.80 24.90
CA ALA A 1048 25.11 -6.80 25.21
C ALA A 1048 24.81 -7.57 26.49
N ASN A 1049 24.26 -6.89 27.49
CA ASN A 1049 23.80 -7.51 28.73
C ASN A 1049 22.50 -8.33 28.57
N THR A 1050 21.84 -8.23 27.42
CA THR A 1050 20.55 -8.90 27.15
C THR A 1050 20.54 -9.52 25.76
N GLU A 1051 20.10 -10.77 25.65
CA GLU A 1051 19.99 -11.45 24.34
C GLU A 1051 19.06 -10.74 23.36
N VAL A 1052 18.09 -9.95 23.84
CA VAL A 1052 17.18 -9.18 22.98
C VAL A 1052 17.94 -8.20 22.07
N ILE A 1053 19.04 -7.61 22.55
CA ILE A 1053 19.88 -6.72 21.72
C ILE A 1053 20.59 -7.54 20.64
N GLN A 1054 21.18 -8.68 21.02
CA GLN A 1054 21.86 -9.60 20.11
C GLN A 1054 20.91 -10.14 19.03
N GLU A 1055 19.70 -10.52 19.41
CA GLU A 1055 18.63 -10.95 18.51
C GLU A 1055 18.26 -9.84 17.52
N GLN A 1056 18.06 -8.60 18.00
CA GLN A 1056 17.68 -7.48 17.15
C GLN A 1056 18.78 -7.08 16.15
N ILE A 1057 20.05 -7.08 16.57
CA ILE A 1057 21.19 -6.85 15.67
C ILE A 1057 21.20 -7.94 14.59
N THR A 1058 21.13 -9.21 15.01
CA THR A 1058 21.08 -10.36 14.09
C THR A 1058 19.94 -10.24 13.11
N ARG A 1059 18.74 -9.92 13.59
CA ARG A 1059 17.53 -9.75 12.77
C ARG A 1059 17.71 -8.69 11.69
N ILE A 1060 18.33 -7.55 12.01
CA ILE A 1060 18.51 -6.45 11.06
C ILE A 1060 19.52 -6.79 9.98
N LEU A 1061 20.63 -7.43 10.35
CA LEU A 1061 21.60 -7.91 9.37
C LEU A 1061 20.97 -8.96 8.45
N PHE A 1062 20.29 -9.93 9.05
CA PHE A 1062 19.65 -11.03 8.34
C PHE A 1062 18.50 -10.59 7.43
N GLU A 1063 17.59 -9.73 7.93
CA GLU A 1063 16.49 -9.14 7.15
C GLU A 1063 17.00 -8.50 5.85
N ARG A 1064 18.14 -7.80 5.92
CA ARG A 1064 18.77 -7.14 4.77
C ARG A 1064 19.45 -8.10 3.80
N LEU A 1065 19.88 -9.27 4.26
CA LEU A 1065 20.56 -10.28 3.44
C LEU A 1065 19.60 -11.30 2.82
N VAL A 1066 18.44 -11.54 3.42
CA VAL A 1066 17.37 -12.39 2.86
C VAL A 1066 16.70 -11.75 1.64
N ALA A 1067 16.73 -10.42 1.54
CA ALA A 1067 16.21 -9.72 0.37
C ALA A 1067 16.97 -10.10 -0.92
N LEU A 1068 16.30 -9.94 -2.06
CA LEU A 1068 16.95 -10.11 -3.37
C LEU A 1068 18.14 -9.18 -3.53
N ARG A 1069 19.17 -9.66 -4.25
CA ARG A 1069 20.35 -8.86 -4.62
C ARG A 1069 19.95 -7.51 -5.26
N PRO A 1070 20.77 -6.46 -5.10
CA PRO A 1070 22.12 -6.45 -4.53
C PRO A 1070 22.14 -6.41 -3.00
N HIS A 1071 23.31 -6.69 -2.42
CA HIS A 1071 23.58 -6.60 -0.98
C HIS A 1071 24.77 -5.67 -0.74
N PRO A 1072 24.70 -4.75 0.24
CA PRO A 1072 25.84 -3.91 0.58
C PRO A 1072 27.05 -4.74 1.03
N TRP A 1073 28.24 -4.36 0.57
CA TRP A 1073 29.48 -5.10 0.84
C TRP A 1073 29.78 -5.19 2.35
N GLY A 1074 29.70 -4.07 3.06
CA GLY A 1074 30.00 -3.96 4.49
C GLY A 1074 29.00 -4.74 5.32
N LEU A 1075 27.73 -4.79 4.89
CA LEU A 1075 26.71 -5.60 5.53
C LEU A 1075 27.08 -7.10 5.49
N LEU A 1076 27.53 -7.59 4.34
CA LEU A 1076 28.00 -8.97 4.18
C LEU A 1076 29.22 -9.23 5.07
N ILE A 1077 30.21 -8.33 5.06
CA ILE A 1077 31.44 -8.45 5.86
C ILE A 1077 31.11 -8.51 7.36
N THR A 1078 30.29 -7.58 7.86
CA THR A 1078 29.89 -7.55 9.27
C THR A 1078 29.16 -8.83 9.67
N PHE A 1079 28.27 -9.35 8.82
CA PHE A 1079 27.57 -10.59 9.13
C PHE A 1079 28.50 -11.81 9.07
N ILE A 1080 29.40 -11.90 8.09
CA ILE A 1080 30.40 -12.98 7.99
C ILE A 1080 31.29 -12.99 9.23
N GLU A 1081 31.76 -11.82 9.67
CA GLU A 1081 32.56 -11.69 10.89
C GLU A 1081 31.80 -12.18 12.14
N LEU A 1082 30.52 -11.78 12.27
CA LEU A 1082 29.67 -12.19 13.38
C LEU A 1082 29.50 -13.72 13.47
N ILE A 1083 29.35 -14.41 12.33
CA ILE A 1083 29.11 -15.87 12.31
C ILE A 1083 30.39 -16.70 12.32
N LYS A 1084 31.51 -16.20 11.79
CA LYS A 1084 32.78 -16.93 11.68
C LYS A 1084 33.67 -16.74 12.91
N ASN A 1085 33.70 -15.55 13.51
CA ASN A 1085 34.60 -15.28 14.62
C ASN A 1085 34.05 -15.90 15.91
N PRO A 1086 34.76 -16.90 16.50
CA PRO A 1086 34.27 -17.64 17.66
C PRO A 1086 34.14 -16.77 18.93
N SER A 1087 34.78 -15.60 18.97
CA SER A 1087 34.69 -14.68 20.11
C SER A 1087 33.25 -14.22 20.39
N TYR A 1088 32.40 -14.11 19.36
CA TYR A 1088 31.01 -13.71 19.52
C TYR A 1088 30.11 -14.85 20.02
N SER A 1089 30.58 -16.10 20.00
CA SER A 1089 29.78 -17.28 20.42
C SER A 1089 28.38 -17.33 19.78
N PHE A 1090 28.24 -16.83 18.55
CA PHE A 1090 26.95 -16.61 17.87
C PHE A 1090 26.03 -17.84 17.92
N TRP A 1091 26.58 -19.03 17.61
CA TRP A 1091 25.87 -20.31 17.56
C TRP A 1091 25.45 -20.88 18.93
N LYS A 1092 25.87 -20.26 20.03
CA LYS A 1092 25.49 -20.64 21.40
C LYS A 1092 24.23 -19.95 21.90
N HIS A 1093 23.79 -18.87 21.25
CA HIS A 1093 22.61 -18.11 21.67
C HIS A 1093 21.30 -18.84 21.39
N GLU A 1094 20.31 -18.66 22.28
CA GLU A 1094 19.02 -19.37 22.23
C GLU A 1094 18.20 -18.98 20.99
N PHE A 1095 18.23 -17.70 20.60
CA PHE A 1095 17.47 -17.19 19.45
C PHE A 1095 17.94 -17.73 18.09
N VAL A 1096 19.13 -18.33 18.00
CA VAL A 1096 19.60 -18.99 16.77
C VAL A 1096 19.02 -20.41 16.66
N ARG A 1097 18.60 -21.00 17.79
CA ARG A 1097 18.04 -22.35 17.88
C ARG A 1097 16.51 -22.36 18.06
N CYS A 1098 15.89 -21.21 18.25
CA CYS A 1098 14.46 -21.12 18.58
C CYS A 1098 13.51 -21.50 17.43
N ALA A 1099 13.99 -21.48 16.18
CA ALA A 1099 13.22 -21.88 15.00
C ALA A 1099 13.98 -22.98 14.23
N PRO A 1100 13.38 -24.17 14.04
CA PRO A 1100 14.03 -25.27 13.31
C PRO A 1100 14.41 -24.91 11.87
N GLU A 1101 13.78 -23.91 11.26
CA GLU A 1101 14.18 -23.43 9.94
C GLU A 1101 15.52 -22.68 9.94
N ILE A 1102 15.82 -21.94 11.01
CA ILE A 1102 17.13 -21.27 11.19
C ILE A 1102 18.19 -22.32 11.54
N GLU A 1103 17.85 -23.26 12.43
CA GLU A 1103 18.77 -24.32 12.86
C GLU A 1103 19.08 -25.32 11.73
N ARG A 1104 18.09 -25.86 11.02
CA ARG A 1104 18.33 -26.83 9.91
C ARG A 1104 19.17 -26.24 8.80
N HIS A 1105 18.87 -25.00 8.40
CA HIS A 1105 19.59 -24.41 7.27
C HIS A 1105 20.94 -23.84 7.67
N CYS A 1106 21.21 -23.54 8.94
CA CYS A 1106 22.52 -23.09 9.38
C CYS A 1106 23.44 -24.22 9.92
N PHE A 1107 22.91 -25.26 10.58
CA PHE A 1107 23.72 -26.29 11.25
C PHE A 1107 23.95 -27.58 10.45
N ILE A 1108 23.04 -28.01 9.56
CA ILE A 1108 23.22 -29.27 8.80
C ILE A 1108 24.51 -29.22 7.94
N ASN A 1109 24.98 -28.04 7.59
CA ASN A 1109 26.17 -27.86 6.78
C ASN A 1109 27.48 -27.66 7.58
N ILE A 1110 27.41 -27.54 8.92
CA ILE A 1110 28.60 -27.41 9.78
C ILE A 1110 29.04 -28.78 10.32
N GLN A 1111 28.12 -29.74 10.46
CA GLN A 1111 28.45 -31.10 10.93
C GLN A 1111 29.13 -31.98 9.86
N ASP A 1112 28.92 -31.72 8.57
CA ASP A 1112 29.63 -32.44 7.50
C ASP A 1112 31.12 -32.04 7.40
N ASP A 1113 31.53 -30.91 8.00
CA ASP A 1113 32.92 -30.45 8.02
C ASP A 1113 33.79 -31.17 9.07
N GLU A 1114 33.20 -31.72 10.14
CA GLU A 1114 33.95 -32.56 11.09
C GLU A 1114 34.21 -33.99 10.56
N LEU A 1115 33.53 -34.41 9.50
CA LEU A 1115 33.75 -35.69 8.82
C LEU A 1115 34.53 -35.59 7.50
N ALA A 1116 34.73 -34.39 6.95
CA ALA A 1116 35.38 -34.19 5.65
C ALA A 1116 36.88 -33.81 5.70
N THR A 1117 37.52 -33.79 6.87
CA THR A 1117 38.97 -33.53 6.98
C THR A 1117 39.81 -34.75 6.58
N THR A 1118 39.75 -35.20 5.32
CA THR A 1118 40.70 -36.17 4.73
C THR A 1118 40.99 -36.02 3.23
N ASP A 1119 40.61 -34.94 2.53
CA ASP A 1119 41.04 -34.78 1.12
C ASP A 1119 41.49 -33.35 0.76
N ASP A 1120 42.80 -33.18 0.63
CA ASP A 1120 43.57 -31.94 0.44
C ASP A 1120 43.53 -31.41 -1.02
N ARG A 1121 42.42 -31.61 -1.73
CA ARG A 1121 42.29 -31.15 -3.12
C ARG A 1121 40.98 -30.40 -3.32
N PHE A 1122 41.07 -29.07 -3.35
CA PHE A 1122 40.16 -28.04 -3.92
C PHE A 1122 39.89 -26.87 -2.94
N PRO A 1123 40.72 -25.79 -2.94
CA PRO A 1123 40.59 -24.68 -2.00
C PRO A 1123 39.52 -23.63 -2.35
N ASN A 1124 38.51 -23.96 -3.16
CA ASN A 1124 37.52 -22.98 -3.68
C ASN A 1124 36.05 -23.26 -3.29
N HIS A 1125 35.77 -24.17 -2.34
CA HIS A 1125 34.39 -24.60 -2.03
C HIS A 1125 33.71 -23.89 -0.85
N GLU A 1126 34.43 -23.17 0.00
CA GLU A 1126 33.84 -22.49 1.18
C GLU A 1126 32.94 -21.30 0.83
N SER A 1127 33.27 -20.50 -0.20
CA SER A 1127 32.50 -19.28 -0.55
C SER A 1127 31.11 -19.60 -1.10
N ASP A 1128 31.00 -20.69 -1.87
CA ASP A 1128 29.76 -21.16 -2.46
C ASP A 1128 28.81 -21.75 -1.40
N TYR A 1129 29.37 -22.25 -0.28
CA TYR A 1129 28.61 -22.88 0.81
C TYR A 1129 27.83 -21.87 1.65
N TYR A 1130 28.46 -20.78 2.10
CA TYR A 1130 27.76 -19.71 2.83
C TYR A 1130 26.73 -19.03 1.92
N PHE A 1131 27.03 -18.84 0.64
CA PHE A 1131 26.10 -18.26 -0.32
C PHE A 1131 24.88 -19.17 -0.57
N ARG A 1132 25.08 -20.50 -0.65
CA ARG A 1132 23.97 -21.47 -0.68
C ARG A 1132 23.21 -21.53 0.64
N LEU A 1133 23.86 -21.37 1.78
CA LEU A 1133 23.22 -21.22 3.10
C LEU A 1133 22.25 -20.03 3.06
N PHE A 1134 22.74 -18.86 2.66
CA PHE A 1134 21.95 -17.63 2.51
C PHE A 1134 20.79 -17.78 1.54
N GLN A 1135 21.06 -18.36 0.37
CA GLN A 1135 20.03 -18.53 -0.65
C GLN A 1135 19.03 -19.63 -0.28
N SER A 1136 19.45 -20.66 0.45
CA SER A 1136 18.60 -21.74 0.94
C SER A 1136 17.73 -21.27 2.11
N VAL A 1137 18.25 -20.48 3.04
CA VAL A 1137 17.45 -19.83 4.08
C VAL A 1137 16.44 -18.86 3.47
N ALA A 1138 16.86 -18.03 2.50
CA ALA A 1138 15.94 -17.14 1.79
C ALA A 1138 14.88 -17.89 0.97
N ASN A 1139 15.23 -19.05 0.39
CA ASN A 1139 14.31 -19.90 -0.35
C ASN A 1139 13.37 -20.72 0.55
N SER A 1140 13.80 -21.14 1.75
CA SER A 1140 12.96 -21.89 2.69
C SER A 1140 11.98 -21.01 3.45
N CYS A 1141 12.31 -19.73 3.67
CA CYS A 1141 11.33 -18.74 4.16
C CYS A 1141 10.30 -18.36 3.08
N MET A 1142 10.52 -18.73 1.82
CA MET A 1142 9.61 -18.49 0.70
C MET A 1142 8.93 -19.80 0.33
N GLY A 1143 7.75 -20.05 0.90
CA GLY A 1143 6.86 -21.14 0.52
C GLY A 1143 6.77 -21.29 -1.01
N SER A 1144 6.76 -22.54 -1.46
CA SER A 1144 6.96 -23.02 -2.83
C SER A 1144 6.10 -22.33 -3.89
N ASN A 1145 6.51 -21.15 -4.39
CA ASN A 1145 5.87 -20.48 -5.54
C ASN A 1145 6.81 -19.63 -6.42
N ALA A 1146 8.13 -19.70 -6.22
CA ALA A 1146 9.10 -18.89 -6.98
C ALA A 1146 9.80 -19.61 -8.16
N ARG A 1147 9.28 -20.73 -8.67
CA ARG A 1147 9.94 -21.50 -9.76
C ARG A 1147 9.60 -21.08 -11.20
N HIS A 1148 8.80 -20.03 -11.45
CA HIS A 1148 8.35 -19.68 -12.82
C HIS A 1148 8.60 -18.23 -13.29
N ILE A 1149 9.56 -17.51 -12.72
CA ILE A 1149 10.03 -16.24 -13.30
C ILE A 1149 11.53 -16.33 -13.57
N ASN A 1150 11.89 -17.17 -14.54
CA ASN A 1150 13.22 -17.16 -15.16
C ASN A 1150 13.12 -17.67 -16.60
N ALA A 1151 12.65 -16.79 -17.49
CA ALA A 1151 12.89 -16.83 -18.92
C ALA A 1151 12.70 -15.40 -19.45
N ASN A 1152 13.74 -14.83 -20.04
CA ASN A 1152 13.79 -13.50 -20.68
C ASN A 1152 14.26 -12.32 -19.79
N ALA A 1153 15.54 -12.35 -19.41
CA ALA A 1153 16.39 -11.16 -19.41
C ALA A 1153 17.66 -11.50 -20.21
N PRO A 1154 17.98 -10.79 -21.31
CA PRO A 1154 19.16 -11.10 -22.11
C PRO A 1154 20.43 -10.60 -21.39
N HIS A 1155 21.48 -11.41 -21.52
CA HIS A 1155 22.85 -11.19 -21.05
C HIS A 1155 23.35 -9.75 -21.21
N ALA A 1156 23.74 -9.13 -20.09
CA ALA A 1156 24.68 -8.02 -20.04
C ALA A 1156 25.88 -8.45 -19.19
N SER A 1157 26.71 -9.34 -19.75
CA SER A 1157 28.03 -9.70 -19.22
C SER A 1157 28.88 -10.32 -20.32
N GLN A 1158 29.31 -9.49 -21.27
CA GLN A 1158 30.52 -9.72 -22.07
C GLN A 1158 31.25 -8.38 -22.19
N LEU A 1159 32.07 -8.08 -21.19
CA LEU A 1159 33.22 -7.19 -21.37
C LEU A 1159 34.31 -8.03 -22.06
N PRO A 1160 34.83 -7.62 -23.22
CA PRO A 1160 35.88 -8.36 -23.89
C PRO A 1160 37.22 -8.08 -23.20
N ALA A 1161 37.83 -9.13 -22.66
CA ALA A 1161 39.27 -9.18 -22.47
C ALA A 1161 39.91 -9.21 -23.87
N GLY A 1162 40.62 -8.16 -24.24
CA GLY A 1162 41.18 -7.99 -25.58
C GLY A 1162 42.18 -6.86 -25.65
N SER A 1163 43.23 -6.94 -24.84
CA SER A 1163 44.51 -6.30 -25.17
C SER A 1163 45.15 -7.08 -26.33
N SER A 1164 45.21 -6.49 -27.52
CA SER A 1164 46.11 -6.94 -28.57
C SER A 1164 46.73 -5.74 -29.29
N PRO A 1165 48.05 -5.72 -29.54
CA PRO A 1165 48.73 -4.59 -30.14
C PRO A 1165 48.42 -4.49 -31.64
N GLN A 1166 48.50 -3.25 -32.11
CA GLN A 1166 48.38 -2.82 -33.49
C GLN A 1166 49.19 -3.67 -34.48
N THR A 1167 48.55 -4.09 -35.59
CA THR A 1167 49.23 -4.30 -36.89
C THR A 1167 48.21 -4.20 -38.04
N ILE A 1168 48.25 -3.07 -38.77
CA ILE A 1168 48.18 -2.95 -40.26
C ILE A 1168 46.91 -3.46 -40.96
N GLN A 1169 46.04 -2.58 -41.48
CA GLN A 1169 46.07 -1.94 -42.82
C GLN A 1169 44.73 -1.24 -43.13
N GLN A 1170 44.82 0.02 -43.60
CA GLN A 1170 43.78 0.95 -44.10
C GLN A 1170 42.86 1.64 -43.08
#